data_AF-A0AAV5EAX6-F1
#
_entry.id   AF-A0AAV5EAX6-F1
#
_cell.length_a   1.000
_cell.length_b   1.000
_cell.length_c   1.000
_cell.angle_alpha   90.00
_cell.angle_beta   90.00
_cell.angle_gamma   90.00
#
_symmetry.space_group_name_H-M   'P 1'
#
loop_
_entity.id
_entity.type
_entity.pdbx_description
1 polymer ?
#
loop_
_entity_poly.entity_id
_entity_poly.type
_entity_poly.pdbx_seq_one_letter_code
_entity_poly.pdbx_strand_id
1 'polypeptide(L)'
;MALGAQTPPAVAVAVRPGGGGSRLASRWIAAAVPCDGRAVSVAVVHVIPPLTFVPSPTGERVPVAQVGREAAKAYARDRRARVEEELLPFRRLFGRAGNATVETVIVEGDDVAEALLRYAHKSGVRSLVLGSASCNWFRRTLSRCRLDFGSAKESNINLRINSISHEAFDQTHKNLLFDDFADDETYSDSCSQACSSHTTSNVVSSAESCVQVGQGHSSSNTTGTEGNKSYDALSSVGEAPYSASNSSEECQSIGEVEKLRKELRDTLVTYDKACGDLVHVKQKVQLLIQVLSTECSEDARKVEDALGWEEALKRVVRNDKGKQLDVINEFEQRSSSFTQDTYSRHSAETASTTVSLDKERIVDAIWSTGSRCRWYSRREIELGTDNFSEARKIGEGGYGNVYKGTLDRTDVAVKVIQQDSTEKTDEFLKEIEILSQLQHPNLVLLLGFCPELCCLVYEYLKNGSLEDQLFNNNGHQPLHWFLRFQIIFEVSCGLAFLHAREPEPVVHRDLKPGNILLDKNFVAKIGDVGFAKLVSDLAPDWQTEYKDTVVAGTLYYMDPEYQQTGTVRPKSDVFALGVIILQLLTGRRPNGLIMGVEKAIRNGRIRDVLDESQTDWPVAEAEVFAKLGLRCTALRCRDRPDLESEVLPKLDEILSKITFTVNLRDPKLSVPPGHFFCPMTQELMEDPHVAADGHTYEHYAIKAWLKRHKTSPVTRRKLSSSTIIPNHSLRAAIQQWKSQLSDQTMA
;
A
#
# COMPACT_ATOMS: atom_id res chain seq x y z
N MET A 1 37.11 -1.38 33.88
CA MET A 1 35.83 -0.71 34.18
C MET A 1 34.71 -1.68 33.85
N ALA A 2 33.64 -1.74 34.64
CA ALA A 2 32.49 -2.59 34.31
C ALA A 2 31.72 -1.98 33.13
N LEU A 3 31.31 -2.81 32.17
CA LEU A 3 30.29 -2.43 31.19
C LEU A 3 28.96 -2.34 31.93
N GLY A 4 28.29 -1.19 31.87
CA GLY A 4 26.97 -1.01 32.47
C GLY A 4 25.96 -1.95 31.80
N ALA A 5 25.28 -2.78 32.58
CA ALA A 5 24.27 -3.69 32.08
C ALA A 5 23.08 -2.90 31.51
N GLN A 6 22.96 -2.86 30.19
CA GLN A 6 21.76 -2.35 29.53
C GLN A 6 20.60 -3.31 29.79
N THR A 7 19.47 -2.78 30.23
CA THR A 7 18.23 -3.54 30.37
C THR A 7 17.72 -3.98 28.99
N PRO A 8 17.45 -5.28 28.76
CA PRO A 8 17.05 -5.77 27.44
C PRO A 8 15.74 -5.14 26.95
N PRO A 9 15.56 -4.96 25.63
CA PRO A 9 14.35 -4.42 25.05
C PRO A 9 13.15 -5.34 25.29
N ALA A 10 12.15 -4.84 26.01
CA ALA A 10 10.93 -5.60 26.31
C ALA A 10 10.10 -5.85 25.03
N VAL A 11 10.11 -4.87 24.11
CA VAL A 11 9.35 -4.88 22.86
C VAL A 11 10.27 -4.56 21.68
N ALA A 12 10.14 -5.31 20.60
CA ALA A 12 10.79 -5.02 19.32
C ALA A 12 9.75 -4.74 18.23
N VAL A 13 10.06 -3.81 17.31
CA VAL A 13 9.27 -3.55 16.11
C VAL A 13 10.08 -3.91 14.87
N ALA A 14 9.54 -4.80 14.03
CA ALA A 14 10.13 -5.12 12.74
C ALA A 14 9.75 -4.03 11.71
N VAL A 15 10.74 -3.33 11.19
CA VAL A 15 10.55 -2.21 10.27
C VAL A 15 11.22 -2.43 8.91
N ARG A 16 10.59 -1.92 7.86
CA ARG A 16 11.21 -1.69 6.54
C ARG A 16 11.21 -0.19 6.26
N PRO A 17 12.35 0.42 5.86
CA PRO A 17 12.37 1.76 5.30
C PRO A 17 11.27 1.97 4.23
N GLY A 18 10.68 3.16 4.19
CA GLY A 18 9.52 3.48 3.35
C GLY A 18 8.19 2.79 3.73
N GLY A 19 8.19 1.70 4.52
CA GLY A 19 7.02 0.89 4.82
C GLY A 19 5.92 1.61 5.61
N GLY A 20 4.77 1.88 4.99
CA GLY A 20 3.61 2.49 5.64
C GLY A 20 3.11 1.72 6.86
N GLY A 21 3.00 0.40 6.76
CA GLY A 21 2.63 -0.47 7.89
C GLY A 21 3.69 -0.51 9.01
N SER A 22 4.98 -0.37 8.70
CA SER A 22 6.03 -0.21 9.72
C SER A 22 5.89 1.10 10.50
N ARG A 23 5.44 2.18 9.85
CA ARG A 23 5.09 3.45 10.53
C ARG A 23 3.87 3.28 11.43
N LEU A 24 2.87 2.49 11.01
CA LEU A 24 1.68 2.18 11.80
C LEU A 24 2.03 1.37 13.07
N ALA A 25 2.81 0.28 12.94
CA ALA A 25 3.28 -0.51 14.08
C ALA A 25 4.13 0.31 15.07
N SER A 26 5.03 1.16 14.56
CA SER A 26 5.86 2.04 15.40
C SER A 26 5.00 3.06 16.17
N ARG A 27 3.98 3.65 15.51
CA ARG A 27 3.01 4.54 16.15
C ARG A 27 2.15 3.82 17.20
N TRP A 28 1.76 2.58 16.95
CA TRP A 28 0.95 1.78 17.87
C TRP A 28 1.69 1.51 19.18
N ILE A 29 2.97 1.12 19.12
CA ILE A 29 3.82 0.97 20.32
C ILE A 29 4.02 2.32 21.02
N ALA A 30 4.36 3.38 20.27
CA ALA A 30 4.56 4.71 20.85
C ALA A 30 3.31 5.25 21.57
N ALA A 31 2.11 4.88 21.12
CA ALA A 31 0.82 5.20 21.74
C ALA A 31 0.38 4.24 22.86
N ALA A 32 1.21 3.26 23.21
CA ALA A 32 1.01 2.29 24.28
C ALA A 32 2.10 2.36 25.39
N VAL A 33 3.15 3.18 25.23
CA VAL A 33 4.14 3.43 26.29
C VAL A 33 3.43 4.05 27.52
N PRO A 34 3.57 3.48 28.73
CA PRO A 34 2.90 4.00 29.92
C PRO A 34 3.35 5.43 30.31
N CYS A 35 2.39 6.25 30.72
CA CYS A 35 2.65 7.60 31.22
C CYS A 35 3.24 7.61 32.64
N ASP A 36 3.14 6.50 33.37
CA ASP A 36 3.40 6.31 34.82
C ASP A 36 4.86 6.53 35.28
N GLY A 37 5.73 7.14 34.46
CA GLY A 37 7.15 7.32 34.76
C GLY A 37 8.01 6.06 34.65
N ARG A 38 7.43 4.88 34.36
CA ARG A 38 8.18 3.64 34.11
C ARG A 38 8.99 3.77 32.81
N ALA A 39 10.29 3.57 32.90
CA ALA A 39 11.20 3.59 31.75
C ALA A 39 11.02 2.33 30.89
N VAL A 40 10.86 2.50 29.57
CA VAL A 40 10.63 1.40 28.62
C VAL A 40 11.79 1.32 27.62
N SER A 41 12.22 0.10 27.28
CA SER A 41 13.21 -0.15 26.22
C SER A 41 12.53 -0.78 24.99
N VAL A 42 12.66 -0.12 23.84
CA VAL A 42 12.08 -0.53 22.55
C VAL A 42 13.17 -0.67 21.48
N ALA A 43 13.22 -1.82 20.81
CA ALA A 43 14.14 -2.07 19.71
C ALA A 43 13.47 -1.82 18.35
N VAL A 44 14.01 -0.91 17.54
CA VAL A 44 13.64 -0.72 16.13
C VAL A 44 14.52 -1.64 15.27
N VAL A 45 13.98 -2.77 14.84
CA VAL A 45 14.75 -3.86 14.23
C VAL A 45 14.53 -3.91 12.72
N HIS A 46 15.62 -3.87 11.96
CA HIS A 46 15.63 -4.07 10.51
C HIS A 46 16.56 -5.25 10.14
N VAL A 47 16.19 -6.01 9.12
CA VAL A 47 17.00 -7.11 8.58
C VAL A 47 17.55 -6.72 7.22
N ILE A 48 18.87 -6.84 7.07
CA ILE A 48 19.60 -6.62 5.82
C ILE A 48 20.19 -7.95 5.30
N PRO A 49 20.23 -8.18 3.98
CA PRO A 49 20.87 -9.37 3.42
C PRO A 49 22.40 -9.33 3.68
N PRO A 50 23.08 -10.48 3.81
CA PRO A 50 24.53 -10.53 4.00
C PRO A 50 25.29 -9.81 2.86
N LEU A 51 26.47 -9.28 3.16
CA LEU A 51 27.27 -8.55 2.18
C LEU A 51 28.02 -9.53 1.25
N THR A 52 27.50 -9.70 0.03
CA THR A 52 28.05 -10.61 -0.99
C THR A 52 28.88 -9.88 -2.07
N PHE A 53 28.55 -8.63 -2.39
CA PHE A 53 29.24 -7.80 -3.39
C PHE A 53 29.48 -6.37 -2.88
N VAL A 54 30.46 -5.68 -3.48
CA VAL A 54 30.74 -4.25 -3.31
C VAL A 54 30.72 -3.58 -4.69
N PRO A 55 30.05 -2.42 -4.86
CA PRO A 55 30.10 -1.68 -6.12
C PRO A 55 31.48 -1.04 -6.33
N SER A 56 31.99 -1.14 -7.54
CA SER A 56 33.17 -0.41 -8.02
C SER A 56 32.80 1.02 -8.48
N PRO A 57 33.78 1.93 -8.64
CA PRO A 57 33.54 3.27 -9.19
C PRO A 57 33.00 3.29 -10.64
N THR A 58 33.13 2.18 -11.38
CA THR A 58 32.57 2.00 -12.73
C THR A 58 31.15 1.40 -12.72
N GLY A 59 30.59 1.09 -11.54
CA GLY A 59 29.26 0.51 -11.37
C GLY A 59 29.21 -1.03 -11.35
N GLU A 60 30.30 -1.71 -11.70
CA GLU A 60 30.38 -3.17 -11.68
C GLU A 60 30.36 -3.72 -10.24
N ARG A 61 29.68 -4.86 -10.03
CA ARG A 61 29.54 -5.52 -8.72
C ARG A 61 30.69 -6.51 -8.47
N VAL A 62 31.67 -6.14 -7.66
CA VAL A 62 32.82 -6.99 -7.32
C VAL A 62 32.45 -7.93 -6.16
N PRO A 63 32.64 -9.26 -6.25
CA PRO A 63 32.41 -10.18 -5.14
C PRO A 63 33.29 -9.83 -3.93
N VAL A 64 32.73 -9.86 -2.70
CA VAL A 64 33.46 -9.49 -1.48
C VAL A 64 34.75 -10.30 -1.28
N ALA A 65 34.79 -11.56 -1.73
CA ALA A 65 35.99 -12.40 -1.69
C ALA A 65 37.16 -11.88 -2.55
N GLN A 66 36.88 -11.02 -3.53
CA GLN A 66 37.87 -10.37 -4.40
C GLN A 66 38.20 -8.93 -3.95
N VAL A 67 37.49 -8.39 -2.96
CA VAL A 67 37.67 -7.04 -2.43
C VAL A 67 38.64 -7.05 -1.24
N GLY A 68 39.57 -6.09 -1.19
CA GLY A 68 40.49 -5.94 -0.06
C GLY A 68 39.75 -5.77 1.26
N ARG A 69 40.15 -6.51 2.30
CA ARG A 69 39.40 -6.63 3.57
C ARG A 69 39.02 -5.30 4.23
N GLU A 70 39.86 -4.27 4.17
CA GLU A 70 39.52 -2.95 4.72
C GLU A 70 38.51 -2.17 3.85
N ALA A 71 38.53 -2.33 2.52
CA ALA A 71 37.51 -1.75 1.64
C ALA A 71 36.14 -2.43 1.84
N ALA A 72 36.12 -3.76 1.97
CA ALA A 72 34.90 -4.50 2.31
C ALA A 72 34.33 -4.09 3.68
N LYS A 73 35.18 -3.92 4.70
CA LYS A 73 34.77 -3.38 6.01
C LYS A 73 34.30 -1.92 5.94
N ALA A 74 34.95 -1.07 5.14
CA ALA A 74 34.55 0.32 4.97
C ALA A 74 33.16 0.40 4.33
N TYR A 75 32.93 -0.34 3.24
CA TYR A 75 31.62 -0.43 2.60
C TYR A 75 30.56 -1.06 3.53
N ALA A 76 30.90 -2.06 4.35
CA ALA A 76 29.98 -2.62 5.34
C ALA A 76 29.53 -1.58 6.39
N ARG A 77 30.46 -0.75 6.89
CA ARG A 77 30.14 0.36 7.82
C ARG A 77 29.28 1.42 7.15
N ASP A 78 29.66 1.84 5.95
CA ASP A 78 28.98 2.85 5.13
C ASP A 78 27.55 2.41 4.72
N ARG A 79 27.38 1.14 4.32
CA ARG A 79 26.06 0.53 4.06
C ARG A 79 25.22 0.44 5.33
N ARG A 80 25.82 0.17 6.50
CA ARG A 80 25.09 0.17 7.78
C ARG A 80 24.69 1.58 8.21
N ALA A 81 25.58 2.57 8.06
CA ALA A 81 25.30 3.97 8.40
C ALA A 81 24.10 4.55 7.61
N ARG A 82 24.03 4.32 6.29
CA ARG A 82 22.85 4.70 5.48
C ARG A 82 21.55 4.08 6.00
N VAL A 83 21.58 2.80 6.39
CA VAL A 83 20.40 2.13 6.97
C VAL A 83 20.06 2.71 8.35
N GLU A 84 21.05 3.09 9.18
CA GLU A 84 20.79 3.79 10.44
C GLU A 84 20.12 5.16 10.21
N GLU A 85 20.53 5.91 9.17
CA GLU A 85 19.89 7.17 8.75
C GLU A 85 18.44 6.96 8.26
N GLU A 86 18.19 5.96 7.41
CA GLU A 86 16.85 5.56 6.95
C GLU A 86 15.91 5.15 8.10
N LEU A 87 16.48 4.73 9.24
CA LEU A 87 15.74 4.32 10.44
C LEU A 87 15.51 5.47 11.44
N LEU A 88 16.19 6.61 11.30
CA LEU A 88 15.96 7.81 12.13
C LEU A 88 14.49 8.27 12.18
N PRO A 89 13.70 8.27 11.08
CA PRO A 89 12.29 8.66 11.13
C PRO A 89 11.45 7.78 12.06
N PHE A 90 11.75 6.48 12.16
CA PHE A 90 11.05 5.57 13.07
C PHE A 90 11.48 5.84 14.52
N ARG A 91 12.78 6.03 14.78
CA ARG A 91 13.29 6.41 16.11
C ARG A 91 12.69 7.74 16.60
N ARG A 92 12.49 8.72 15.71
CA ARG A 92 11.83 10.01 16.02
C ARG A 92 10.35 9.87 16.42
N LEU A 93 9.63 8.82 16.00
CA LEU A 93 8.22 8.62 16.41
C LEU A 93 8.08 8.44 17.93
N PHE A 94 9.06 7.80 18.56
CA PHE A 94 9.08 7.56 20.00
C PHE A 94 9.57 8.76 20.82
N GLY A 95 10.23 9.75 20.20
CA GLY A 95 10.73 10.95 20.88
C GLY A 95 9.67 11.84 21.52
N ARG A 96 8.37 11.58 21.27
CA ARG A 96 7.23 12.21 21.96
C ARG A 96 6.79 11.47 23.23
N ALA A 97 7.23 10.22 23.42
CA ALA A 97 6.97 9.42 24.63
C ALA A 97 8.20 9.51 25.56
N GLY A 98 8.19 10.49 26.47
CA GLY A 98 9.37 10.91 27.25
C GLY A 98 10.05 9.85 28.13
N ASN A 99 9.43 8.68 28.32
CA ASN A 99 9.95 7.56 29.12
C ASN A 99 10.51 6.40 28.27
N ALA A 100 10.52 6.50 26.93
CA ALA A 100 10.96 5.44 26.03
C ALA A 100 12.43 5.60 25.61
N THR A 101 13.29 4.69 26.08
CA THR A 101 14.61 4.45 25.48
C THR A 101 14.45 3.62 24.20
N VAL A 102 15.06 4.08 23.10
CA VAL A 102 14.92 3.45 21.78
C VAL A 102 16.27 3.23 21.11
N GLU A 103 16.57 1.96 20.87
CA GLU A 103 17.72 1.49 20.09
C GLU A 103 17.31 1.19 18.64
N THR A 104 18.27 1.36 17.72
CA THR A 104 18.16 0.92 16.33
C THR A 104 19.04 -0.32 16.17
N VAL A 105 18.46 -1.43 15.73
CA VAL A 105 19.17 -2.69 15.56
C VAL A 105 19.10 -3.17 14.12
N ILE A 106 20.25 -3.46 13.55
CA ILE A 106 20.41 -3.96 12.18
C ILE A 106 20.95 -5.39 12.28
N VAL A 107 20.15 -6.34 11.82
CA VAL A 107 20.43 -7.79 11.83
C VAL A 107 20.75 -8.25 10.42
N GLU A 108 21.73 -9.12 10.26
CA GLU A 108 22.12 -9.70 8.97
C GLU A 108 21.50 -11.10 8.79
N GLY A 109 20.88 -11.36 7.63
CA GLY A 109 20.34 -12.67 7.28
C GLY A 109 19.49 -12.69 6.02
N ASP A 110 19.46 -13.84 5.34
CA ASP A 110 18.73 -14.04 4.07
C ASP A 110 17.23 -14.27 4.29
N ASP A 111 16.85 -15.00 5.35
CA ASP A 111 15.45 -15.12 5.80
C ASP A 111 15.18 -14.10 6.93
N VAL A 112 14.23 -13.20 6.65
CA VAL A 112 13.83 -12.11 7.57
C VAL A 112 13.14 -12.65 8.83
N ALA A 113 12.35 -13.71 8.74
CA ALA A 113 11.69 -14.31 9.90
C ALA A 113 12.71 -15.03 10.79
N GLU A 114 13.62 -15.82 10.21
CA GLU A 114 14.70 -16.49 10.95
C GLU A 114 15.65 -15.48 11.59
N ALA A 115 15.99 -14.37 10.91
CA ALA A 115 16.79 -13.28 11.47
C ALA A 115 16.10 -12.61 12.67
N LEU A 116 14.81 -12.24 12.55
CA LEU A 116 14.05 -11.63 13.64
C LEU A 116 13.86 -12.56 14.84
N LEU A 117 13.64 -13.86 14.61
CA LEU A 117 13.50 -14.86 15.69
C LEU A 117 14.83 -15.11 16.41
N ARG A 118 15.93 -15.23 15.66
CA ARG A 118 17.28 -15.34 16.24
C ARG A 118 17.69 -14.09 17.02
N TYR A 119 17.24 -12.91 16.60
CA TYR A 119 17.40 -11.68 17.38
C TYR A 119 16.57 -11.71 18.67
N ALA A 120 15.26 -11.96 18.57
CA ALA A 120 14.37 -11.97 19.74
C ALA A 120 14.83 -12.94 20.83
N HIS A 121 15.26 -14.16 20.43
CA HIS A 121 15.85 -15.16 21.33
C HIS A 121 17.15 -14.68 21.99
N LYS A 122 18.06 -14.03 21.25
CA LYS A 122 19.35 -13.57 21.78
C LYS A 122 19.24 -12.34 22.68
N SER A 123 18.27 -11.48 22.41
CA SER A 123 18.09 -10.19 23.11
C SER A 123 17.04 -10.23 24.22
N GLY A 124 16.36 -11.35 24.44
CA GLY A 124 15.37 -11.52 25.52
C GLY A 124 14.04 -10.78 25.28
N VAL A 125 13.72 -10.45 24.03
CA VAL A 125 12.50 -9.71 23.66
C VAL A 125 11.26 -10.55 23.97
N ARG A 126 10.30 -9.96 24.69
CA ARG A 126 9.03 -10.62 25.06
C ARG A 126 7.90 -10.36 24.05
N SER A 127 7.94 -9.24 23.33
CA SER A 127 6.93 -8.86 22.34
C SER A 127 7.56 -8.42 21.01
N LEU A 128 7.20 -9.05 19.90
CA LEU A 128 7.60 -8.66 18.54
C LEU A 128 6.39 -8.14 17.78
N VAL A 129 6.47 -6.91 17.26
CA VAL A 129 5.39 -6.26 16.54
C VAL A 129 5.71 -6.14 15.05
N LEU A 130 4.79 -6.61 14.20
CA LEU A 130 4.92 -6.64 12.75
C LEU A 130 3.98 -5.63 12.09
N GLY A 131 4.53 -4.77 11.23
CA GLY A 131 3.79 -3.76 10.45
C GLY A 131 3.16 -4.29 9.17
N SER A 132 2.53 -5.47 9.21
CA SER A 132 1.86 -6.07 8.04
C SER A 132 0.59 -6.81 8.47
N ALA A 133 -0.41 -6.87 7.58
CA ALA A 133 -1.73 -7.43 7.84
C ALA A 133 -1.80 -8.98 7.82
N SER A 134 -0.68 -9.68 7.61
CA SER A 134 -0.65 -11.15 7.54
C SER A 134 0.26 -11.78 8.60
N CYS A 135 -0.22 -11.81 9.84
CA CYS A 135 0.32 -12.70 10.89
C CYS A 135 0.35 -14.17 10.45
N ASN A 136 -0.60 -14.57 9.61
CA ASN A 136 -0.75 -15.90 9.04
C ASN A 136 0.41 -16.29 8.11
N TRP A 137 1.02 -15.35 7.40
CA TRP A 137 2.26 -15.62 6.64
C TRP A 137 3.40 -15.97 7.60
N PHE A 138 3.67 -15.11 8.60
CA PHE A 138 4.76 -15.33 9.56
C PHE A 138 4.58 -16.63 10.37
N ARG A 139 3.34 -16.94 10.81
CA ARG A 139 3.00 -18.21 11.47
C ARG A 139 3.15 -19.45 10.56
N ARG A 140 2.90 -19.33 9.25
CA ARG A 140 3.13 -20.41 8.26
C ARG A 140 4.60 -20.59 7.90
N THR A 141 5.42 -19.54 7.96
CA THR A 141 6.88 -19.67 7.87
C THR A 141 7.41 -20.36 9.13
N LEU A 142 7.00 -19.93 10.32
CA LEU A 142 7.32 -20.58 11.60
C LEU A 142 6.98 -22.09 11.62
N SER A 143 5.82 -22.51 11.11
CA SER A 143 5.44 -23.93 11.10
C SER A 143 6.21 -24.78 10.07
N ARG A 144 6.82 -24.16 9.06
CA ARG A 144 7.77 -24.82 8.13
C ARG A 144 9.19 -24.80 8.69
N CYS A 145 9.59 -23.72 9.37
CA CYS A 145 10.89 -23.52 9.98
C CYS A 145 10.96 -24.13 11.40
N ARG A 146 10.66 -25.43 11.52
CA ARG A 146 11.08 -26.22 12.70
C ARG A 146 12.60 -26.38 12.64
N LEU A 147 13.30 -25.39 13.17
CA LEU A 147 14.76 -25.37 13.28
C LEU A 147 15.24 -26.49 14.20
N ASP A 148 16.21 -27.26 13.72
CA ASP A 148 16.80 -28.38 14.44
C ASP A 148 17.84 -27.87 15.46
N PHE A 149 17.35 -27.22 16.51
CA PHE A 149 18.18 -26.70 17.61
C PHE A 149 18.69 -27.86 18.48
N GLY A 150 19.77 -28.48 18.01
CA GLY A 150 20.43 -29.58 18.71
C GLY A 150 20.86 -29.20 20.13
N SER A 151 20.38 -29.97 21.11
CA SER A 151 20.88 -30.02 22.49
C SER A 151 20.78 -28.74 23.33
N ALA A 152 19.58 -28.16 23.43
CA ALA A 152 19.19 -27.39 24.63
C ALA A 152 17.83 -27.87 25.15
N LYS A 153 17.80 -28.42 26.37
CA LYS A 153 16.55 -28.59 27.13
C LYS A 153 16.17 -27.26 27.76
N GLU A 154 14.86 -27.03 27.90
CA GLU A 154 14.27 -26.07 28.84
C GLU A 154 14.73 -24.61 28.73
N SER A 155 14.21 -23.90 27.73
CA SER A 155 13.92 -22.47 27.86
C SER A 155 12.61 -22.12 27.13
N ASN A 156 11.50 -21.99 27.87
CA ASN A 156 10.22 -21.53 27.33
C ASN A 156 10.30 -20.03 27.00
N ILE A 157 10.63 -19.70 25.75
CA ILE A 157 10.66 -18.30 25.29
C ILE A 157 9.23 -17.86 25.00
N ASN A 158 8.63 -17.17 25.96
CA ASN A 158 7.25 -16.65 25.91
C ASN A 158 7.16 -15.39 25.01
N LEU A 159 7.41 -15.56 23.70
CA LEU A 159 7.44 -14.49 22.70
C LEU A 159 6.04 -14.24 22.10
N ARG A 160 5.42 -13.12 22.46
CA ARG A 160 4.14 -12.66 21.88
C ARG A 160 4.40 -11.96 20.53
N ILE A 161 3.82 -12.48 19.45
CA ILE A 161 3.90 -11.85 18.12
C ILE A 161 2.59 -11.11 17.81
N ASN A 162 2.68 -9.78 17.66
CA ASN A 162 1.58 -8.88 17.33
C ASN A 162 1.67 -8.41 15.88
N SER A 163 0.54 -8.17 15.21
CA SER A 163 0.50 -7.78 13.78
C SER A 163 -0.59 -6.73 13.59
N ILE A 164 -0.23 -5.57 13.04
CA ILE A 164 -1.15 -4.42 12.93
C ILE A 164 -1.62 -4.25 11.48
N SER A 165 -2.94 -4.27 11.29
CA SER A 165 -3.62 -4.03 10.00
C SER A 165 -4.29 -2.64 9.97
N HIS A 166 -4.84 -2.26 8.83
CA HIS A 166 -5.44 -0.94 8.62
C HIS A 166 -6.86 -0.78 9.22
N GLU A 167 -7.46 -1.87 9.71
CA GLU A 167 -8.82 -1.92 10.28
C GLU A 167 -8.84 -2.07 11.80
N ALA A 168 -7.74 -2.53 12.41
CA ALA A 168 -7.66 -2.84 13.83
C ALA A 168 -7.23 -1.61 14.67
N PHE A 169 -8.18 -0.70 14.96
CA PHE A 169 -7.98 0.44 15.87
C PHE A 169 -8.84 0.37 17.14
N ASP A 170 -9.00 -0.83 17.69
CA ASP A 170 -9.70 -1.03 18.96
C ASP A 170 -8.79 -0.80 20.19
N GLN A 171 -9.38 -0.25 21.26
CA GLN A 171 -8.62 0.18 22.44
C GLN A 171 -8.18 -0.96 23.37
N THR A 172 -8.79 -2.15 23.23
CA THR A 172 -8.66 -3.32 24.11
C THR A 172 -7.25 -3.90 24.21
N HIS A 173 -6.38 -3.69 23.22
CA HIS A 173 -5.05 -4.30 23.18
C HIS A 173 -3.92 -3.47 23.83
N LYS A 174 -4.18 -2.25 24.31
CA LYS A 174 -3.10 -1.34 24.77
C LYS A 174 -2.33 -1.84 26.01
N ASN A 175 -3.03 -2.37 27.00
CA ASN A 175 -2.44 -2.69 28.30
C ASN A 175 -1.48 -3.91 28.23
N LEU A 176 -1.79 -4.86 27.32
CA LEU A 176 -1.12 -6.16 27.18
C LEU A 176 0.30 -6.12 26.57
N LEU A 177 0.90 -4.94 26.41
CA LEU A 177 2.30 -4.79 25.97
C LEU A 177 3.30 -4.62 27.12
N PHE A 178 2.87 -4.08 28.27
CA PHE A 178 3.78 -3.63 29.35
C PHE A 178 3.33 -4.01 30.77
N ASP A 179 2.22 -4.74 30.93
CA ASP A 179 1.81 -5.31 32.22
C ASP A 179 2.62 -6.57 32.56
N ASP A 180 3.18 -6.60 33.78
CA ASP A 180 3.80 -7.80 34.36
C ASP A 180 2.71 -8.74 34.89
N PHE A 181 2.41 -9.79 34.14
CA PHE A 181 1.54 -10.88 34.59
C PHE A 181 2.35 -11.96 35.31
N ALA A 182 1.96 -12.25 36.55
CA ALA A 182 2.40 -13.44 37.28
C ALA A 182 1.81 -14.72 36.64
N ASP A 183 2.34 -15.88 37.04
CA ASP A 183 1.99 -17.17 36.47
C ASP A 183 0.50 -17.53 36.68
N ASP A 184 -0.21 -17.78 35.59
CA ASP A 184 -1.34 -18.71 35.57
C ASP A 184 -1.48 -19.37 34.18
N GLU A 185 -1.87 -20.64 34.14
CA GLU A 185 -2.03 -21.39 32.90
C GLU A 185 -3.48 -21.35 32.42
N THR A 186 -3.75 -20.70 31.27
CA THR A 186 -4.97 -21.05 30.51
C THR A 186 -4.81 -20.85 29.01
N TYR A 187 -5.23 -21.87 28.27
CA TYR A 187 -5.17 -21.94 26.80
C TYR A 187 -6.54 -21.55 26.22
N SER A 188 -6.60 -20.56 25.33
CA SER A 188 -7.84 -20.26 24.58
C SER A 188 -7.57 -19.70 23.18
N ASP A 189 -7.87 -20.49 22.15
CA ASP A 189 -8.01 -19.99 20.78
C ASP A 189 -9.27 -19.09 20.67
N SER A 190 -9.17 -17.96 19.98
CA SER A 190 -10.31 -17.11 19.63
C SER A 190 -10.00 -16.17 18.45
N CYS A 191 -10.26 -16.65 17.23
CA CYS A 191 -10.32 -15.83 16.01
C CYS A 191 -11.21 -16.50 14.95
N SER A 192 -12.52 -16.55 15.22
CA SER A 192 -13.53 -17.02 14.25
C SER A 192 -14.91 -16.42 14.55
N GLN A 193 -15.66 -16.11 13.48
CA GLN A 193 -17.06 -15.64 13.46
C GLN A 193 -17.31 -14.17 13.89
N ALA A 194 -17.52 -13.30 12.89
CA ALA A 194 -18.21 -12.01 13.05
C ALA A 194 -18.80 -11.52 11.69
N CYS A 195 -19.58 -12.35 10.99
CA CYS A 195 -20.31 -11.94 9.78
C CYS A 195 -21.66 -12.65 9.66
N SER A 196 -22.68 -12.09 10.31
CA SER A 196 -24.08 -12.44 10.10
C SER A 196 -24.97 -11.22 10.36
N SER A 197 -25.88 -10.94 9.44
CA SER A 197 -26.86 -9.85 9.50
C SER A 197 -27.79 -9.92 10.71
N HIS A 198 -28.35 -8.78 11.13
CA HIS A 198 -29.81 -8.57 11.09
C HIS A 198 -30.19 -7.08 11.15
N THR A 199 -31.49 -6.80 11.05
CA THR A 199 -32.06 -5.52 10.59
C THR A 199 -32.92 -4.85 11.69
N THR A 200 -33.56 -3.73 11.34
CA THR A 200 -34.75 -3.12 12.01
C THR A 200 -34.59 -2.48 13.40
N SER A 201 -34.28 -1.17 13.37
CA SER A 201 -35.16 -0.07 13.83
C SER A 201 -35.62 0.06 15.30
N ASN A 202 -35.60 1.32 15.76
CA ASN A 202 -36.73 2.13 16.29
C ASN A 202 -36.66 2.75 17.71
N VAL A 203 -37.05 4.04 17.71
CA VAL A 203 -37.77 4.81 18.75
C VAL A 203 -36.97 5.58 19.83
N VAL A 204 -37.58 6.69 20.26
CA VAL A 204 -37.03 7.82 21.02
C VAL A 204 -37.86 8.04 22.30
N SER A 205 -37.17 8.15 23.44
CA SER A 205 -37.55 8.97 24.60
C SER A 205 -36.29 9.23 25.45
N SER A 206 -36.00 10.37 26.07
CA SER A 206 -36.76 11.54 26.57
C SER A 206 -37.15 11.48 28.05
N ALA A 207 -36.41 12.29 28.84
CA ALA A 207 -36.82 13.01 30.05
C ALA A 207 -37.06 12.27 31.39
N GLU A 208 -36.38 12.78 32.45
CA GLU A 208 -36.93 13.21 33.76
C GLU A 208 -37.57 12.16 34.73
N SER A 209 -37.67 12.39 36.06
CA SER A 209 -36.94 13.22 37.04
C SER A 209 -37.36 12.84 38.49
N CYS A 210 -37.23 13.75 39.47
CA CYS A 210 -37.69 13.66 40.87
C CYS A 210 -36.90 12.70 41.81
N VAL A 211 -36.82 12.89 43.13
CA VAL A 211 -37.50 13.81 44.09
C VAL A 211 -36.42 14.48 44.99
N GLN A 212 -36.33 15.81 45.10
CA GLN A 212 -36.78 16.70 46.22
C GLN A 212 -36.60 16.15 47.66
N VAL A 213 -36.35 16.92 48.74
CA VAL A 213 -36.77 18.28 49.22
C VAL A 213 -35.58 18.88 50.05
N GLY A 214 -35.36 20.17 50.36
CA GLY A 214 -36.09 21.46 50.30
C GLY A 214 -36.27 22.08 51.71
N GLN A 215 -36.18 23.39 52.00
CA GLN A 215 -35.80 24.59 51.23
C GLN A 215 -34.48 25.21 51.79
N GLY A 216 -34.26 26.49 52.19
CA GLY A 216 -35.06 27.73 52.34
C GLY A 216 -34.16 28.94 52.71
N HIS A 217 -34.72 30.12 53.04
CA HIS A 217 -33.96 31.39 53.19
C HIS A 217 -34.15 32.18 54.51
N SER A 218 -33.02 32.73 55.00
CA SER A 218 -32.80 34.10 55.55
C SER A 218 -33.55 34.68 56.79
N SER A 219 -32.77 35.48 57.54
CA SER A 219 -33.11 36.72 58.27
C SER A 219 -33.40 36.74 59.81
N SER A 220 -32.50 37.44 60.51
CA SER A 220 -32.68 38.37 61.66
C SER A 220 -33.40 37.99 62.99
N ASN A 221 -32.58 38.01 64.05
CA ASN A 221 -32.78 38.71 65.35
C ASN A 221 -33.65 38.15 66.50
N THR A 222 -33.24 38.59 67.71
CA THR A 222 -33.94 38.70 69.03
C THR A 222 -34.04 37.52 70.02
N THR A 223 -33.31 37.71 71.15
CA THR A 223 -33.70 37.56 72.58
C THR A 223 -34.09 36.22 73.23
N GLY A 224 -33.53 35.97 74.43
CA GLY A 224 -34.13 35.18 75.52
C GLY A 224 -33.51 33.79 75.78
N THR A 225 -33.52 33.22 77.01
CA THR A 225 -33.93 33.73 78.35
C THR A 225 -33.19 32.96 79.48
N GLU A 226 -33.17 33.57 80.66
CA GLU A 226 -32.52 33.28 81.97
C GLU A 226 -32.64 31.87 82.60
N GLY A 227 -31.75 31.60 83.58
CA GLY A 227 -31.96 30.67 84.70
C GLY A 227 -30.66 30.06 85.29
N ASN A 228 -30.40 30.04 86.60
CA ASN A 228 -31.09 30.65 87.75
C ASN A 228 -30.17 30.80 89.00
N LYS A 229 -30.62 31.62 89.95
CA LYS A 229 -30.32 31.80 91.41
C LYS A 229 -29.72 30.59 92.17
N SER A 230 -29.07 30.67 93.35
CA SER A 230 -28.59 31.72 94.32
C SER A 230 -27.71 30.95 95.38
N TYR A 231 -27.02 31.45 96.41
CA TYR A 231 -27.37 32.29 97.57
C TYR A 231 -26.12 32.65 98.42
N ASP A 232 -26.19 33.81 99.11
CA ASP A 232 -25.83 34.09 100.52
C ASP A 232 -24.53 33.58 101.20
N ALA A 233 -23.95 34.25 102.21
CA ALA A 233 -24.01 35.65 102.70
C ALA A 233 -22.97 35.84 103.85
N LEU A 234 -22.94 37.06 104.43
CA LEU A 234 -22.41 37.43 105.76
C LEU A 234 -20.88 37.48 105.98
N SER A 235 -20.35 38.26 106.95
CA SER A 235 -20.68 39.63 107.39
C SER A 235 -19.68 40.14 108.45
N SER A 236 -19.40 41.45 108.47
CA SER A 236 -18.93 42.19 109.68
C SER A 236 -17.55 41.74 110.24
N VAL A 237 -16.94 42.29 111.29
CA VAL A 237 -17.30 43.34 112.29
C VAL A 237 -16.19 44.41 112.33
N GLY A 238 -16.52 45.65 112.71
CA GLY A 238 -15.56 46.76 112.82
C GLY A 238 -15.24 47.23 114.24
N GLU A 239 -14.45 48.32 114.27
CA GLU A 239 -14.33 49.33 115.35
C GLU A 239 -13.75 48.96 116.74
N ALA A 240 -12.49 49.39 116.93
CA ALA A 240 -12.04 50.18 118.10
C ALA A 240 -11.94 49.44 119.47
N PRO A 241 -11.43 50.08 120.56
CA PRO A 241 -10.85 51.42 120.67
C PRO A 241 -9.43 51.46 121.31
N TYR A 242 -9.07 52.66 121.77
CA TYR A 242 -7.87 53.07 122.48
C TYR A 242 -7.56 52.33 123.81
N SER A 243 -6.29 52.51 124.21
CA SER A 243 -5.77 52.59 125.59
C SER A 243 -5.56 51.31 126.41
N ALA A 244 -4.32 51.19 126.89
CA ALA A 244 -3.88 50.24 127.90
C ALA A 244 -4.36 50.62 129.31
N SER A 245 -4.34 49.65 130.24
CA SER A 245 -4.07 49.89 131.66
C SER A 245 -3.43 48.66 132.32
N ASN A 246 -2.44 48.94 133.17
CA ASN A 246 -1.57 48.02 133.91
C ASN A 246 -2.36 47.02 134.78
N SER A 247 -1.86 45.81 135.06
CA SER A 247 -0.81 45.53 136.08
C SER A 247 0.04 44.30 135.72
N SER A 248 1.37 44.29 135.93
CA SER A 248 2.08 43.79 137.14
C SER A 248 1.47 42.50 137.75
N GLU A 249 2.17 41.39 137.94
CA GLU A 249 3.63 41.09 137.94
C GLU A 249 3.87 39.57 137.69
N GLU A 250 5.13 39.16 137.43
CA GLU A 250 5.63 37.77 137.62
C GLU A 250 5.02 36.62 136.74
N CYS A 251 5.63 35.44 136.52
CA CYS A 251 7.04 35.02 136.50
C CYS A 251 7.20 33.77 135.56
N GLN A 252 8.44 33.43 135.17
CA GLN A 252 8.92 32.12 134.65
C GLN A 252 7.94 31.20 133.87
N SER A 253 7.83 31.37 132.54
CA SER A 253 7.41 30.27 131.60
C SER A 253 7.52 30.57 130.08
N ILE A 254 7.92 31.78 129.68
CA ILE A 254 7.60 32.31 128.34
C ILE A 254 8.68 32.04 127.25
N GLY A 255 9.96 31.86 127.63
CA GLY A 255 11.09 31.90 126.69
C GLY A 255 11.12 30.84 125.57
N GLU A 256 10.64 29.61 125.82
CA GLU A 256 10.60 28.56 124.78
C GLU A 256 9.49 28.82 123.76
N VAL A 257 8.34 29.31 124.23
CA VAL A 257 7.20 29.69 123.37
C VAL A 257 7.57 30.87 122.48
N GLU A 258 8.35 31.83 122.97
CA GLU A 258 8.87 32.94 122.16
C GLU A 258 9.87 32.50 121.11
N LYS A 259 10.76 31.55 121.43
CA LYS A 259 11.71 30.97 120.46
C LYS A 259 10.99 30.25 119.33
N LEU A 260 10.07 29.33 119.63
CA LEU A 260 9.29 28.61 118.62
C LEU A 260 8.39 29.55 117.81
N ARG A 261 7.79 30.58 118.43
CA ARG A 261 7.06 31.63 117.71
C ARG A 261 7.95 32.46 116.79
N LYS A 262 9.24 32.61 117.10
CA LYS A 262 10.19 33.27 116.20
C LYS A 262 10.53 32.38 115.01
N GLU A 263 10.94 31.13 115.24
CA GLU A 263 11.26 30.17 114.17
C GLU A 263 10.05 29.92 113.23
N LEU A 264 8.82 29.91 113.75
CA LEU A 264 7.60 29.82 112.93
C LEU A 264 7.34 31.08 112.09
N ARG A 265 7.63 32.28 112.60
CA ARG A 265 7.53 33.53 111.81
C ARG A 265 8.62 33.59 110.74
N ASP A 266 9.85 33.27 111.10
CA ASP A 266 11.00 33.30 110.18
C ASP A 266 10.78 32.29 109.04
N THR A 267 10.27 31.08 109.34
CA THR A 267 9.90 30.09 108.30
C THR A 267 8.71 30.52 107.45
N LEU A 268 7.64 31.08 108.04
CA LEU A 268 6.51 31.65 107.27
C LEU A 268 6.96 32.76 106.30
N VAL A 269 7.87 33.65 106.73
CA VAL A 269 8.44 34.69 105.85
C VAL A 269 9.26 34.08 104.71
N THR A 270 10.03 33.01 104.96
CA THR A 270 10.73 32.30 103.86
C THR A 270 9.78 31.56 102.91
N TYR A 271 8.67 31.04 103.41
CA TYR A 271 7.65 30.36 102.60
C TYR A 271 6.89 31.35 101.71
N ASP A 272 6.41 32.45 102.27
CA ASP A 272 5.70 33.52 101.53
C ASP A 272 6.60 34.11 100.42
N LYS A 273 7.88 34.36 100.74
CA LYS A 273 8.88 34.75 99.75
C LYS A 273 9.03 33.70 98.63
N ALA A 274 9.15 32.41 98.97
CA ALA A 274 9.28 31.35 97.98
C ALA A 274 8.03 31.22 97.08
N CYS A 275 6.83 31.46 97.63
CA CYS A 275 5.60 31.55 96.85
C CYS A 275 5.59 32.76 95.90
N GLY A 276 6.05 33.93 96.36
CA GLY A 276 6.23 35.12 95.53
C GLY A 276 7.22 34.91 94.38
N ASP A 277 8.39 34.32 94.67
CA ASP A 277 9.40 33.97 93.67
C ASP A 277 8.85 32.98 92.63
N LEU A 278 8.05 31.98 93.06
CA LEU A 278 7.41 31.01 92.16
C LEU A 278 6.37 31.66 91.23
N VAL A 279 5.55 32.58 91.74
CA VAL A 279 4.61 33.37 90.93
C VAL A 279 5.36 34.23 89.91
N HIS A 280 6.47 34.87 90.32
CA HIS A 280 7.25 35.70 89.42
C HIS A 280 7.95 34.88 88.32
N VAL A 281 8.45 33.68 88.63
CA VAL A 281 8.96 32.72 87.63
C VAL A 281 7.85 32.28 86.68
N LYS A 282 6.65 31.94 87.18
CA LYS A 282 5.50 31.57 86.34
C LYS A 282 5.11 32.68 85.37
N GLN A 283 5.08 33.94 85.82
CA GLN A 283 4.82 35.09 84.94
C GLN A 283 5.91 35.29 83.88
N LYS A 284 7.20 35.14 84.24
CA LYS A 284 8.31 35.19 83.27
C LYS A 284 8.20 34.11 82.20
N VAL A 285 7.87 32.88 82.58
CA VAL A 285 7.65 31.76 81.63
C VAL A 285 6.45 32.02 80.73
N GLN A 286 5.33 32.52 81.28
CA GLN A 286 4.13 32.87 80.50
C GLN A 286 4.43 33.93 79.43
N LEU A 287 5.18 34.98 79.80
CA LEU A 287 5.62 36.02 78.86
C LEU A 287 6.57 35.46 77.79
N LEU A 288 7.52 34.60 78.17
CA LEU A 288 8.46 33.99 77.22
C LEU A 288 7.74 33.12 76.18
N ILE A 289 6.77 32.31 76.61
CA ILE A 289 5.92 31.50 75.72
C ILE A 289 5.14 32.39 74.75
N GLN A 290 4.60 33.52 75.23
CA GLN A 290 3.83 34.43 74.40
C GLN A 290 4.70 35.15 73.35
N VAL A 291 5.91 35.59 73.71
CA VAL A 291 6.88 36.20 72.77
C VAL A 291 7.33 35.19 71.70
N LEU A 292 7.74 33.99 72.11
CA LEU A 292 8.15 32.93 71.18
C LEU A 292 7.00 32.51 70.25
N SER A 293 5.76 32.49 70.75
CA SER A 293 4.58 32.21 69.92
C SER A 293 4.30 33.31 68.89
N THR A 294 4.63 34.58 69.17
CA THR A 294 4.52 35.65 68.17
C THR A 294 5.65 35.61 67.14
N GLU A 295 6.90 35.38 67.57
CA GLU A 295 8.06 35.28 66.66
C GLU A 295 7.92 34.12 65.68
N CYS A 296 7.56 32.92 66.17
CA CYS A 296 7.29 31.75 65.33
C CYS A 296 6.13 31.98 64.34
N SER A 297 5.12 32.78 64.72
CA SER A 297 3.99 33.10 63.83
C SER A 297 4.40 34.08 62.71
N GLU A 298 5.26 35.06 63.01
CA GLU A 298 5.78 35.95 61.97
C GLU A 298 6.73 35.23 61.02
N ASP A 299 7.61 34.37 61.54
CA ASP A 299 8.58 33.64 60.71
C ASP A 299 7.89 32.58 59.84
N ALA A 300 6.84 31.92 60.34
CA ALA A 300 5.97 31.08 59.50
C ALA A 300 5.38 31.87 58.33
N ARG A 301 4.87 33.09 58.56
CA ARG A 301 4.31 33.92 57.49
C ARG A 301 5.37 34.39 56.49
N LYS A 302 6.59 34.72 56.95
CA LYS A 302 7.73 35.07 56.07
C LYS A 302 8.11 33.91 55.15
N VAL A 303 8.05 32.67 55.63
CA VAL A 303 8.28 31.46 54.82
C VAL A 303 7.15 31.22 53.82
N GLU A 304 5.90 31.41 54.23
CA GLU A 304 4.71 31.27 53.36
C GLU A 304 4.70 32.32 52.23
N ASP A 305 4.98 33.59 52.55
CA ASP A 305 5.22 34.67 51.59
C ASP A 305 6.33 34.28 50.60
N ALA A 306 7.48 33.80 51.09
CA ALA A 306 8.64 33.43 50.26
C ALA A 306 8.35 32.25 49.29
N LEU A 307 7.58 31.24 49.74
CA LEU A 307 7.12 30.14 48.90
C LEU A 307 6.19 30.64 47.78
N GLY A 308 5.29 31.58 48.10
CA GLY A 308 4.43 32.25 47.12
C GLY A 308 5.21 32.98 46.03
N TRP A 309 6.28 33.69 46.39
CA TRP A 309 7.19 34.35 45.45
C TRP A 309 7.97 33.33 44.59
N GLU A 310 8.47 32.25 45.18
CA GLU A 310 9.18 31.19 44.43
C GLU A 310 8.25 30.52 43.40
N GLU A 311 6.99 30.24 43.76
CA GLU A 311 6.02 29.65 42.84
C GLU A 311 5.53 30.64 41.77
N ALA A 312 5.49 31.94 42.05
CA ALA A 312 5.27 32.97 41.04
C ALA A 312 6.41 33.00 40.01
N LEU A 313 7.67 32.96 40.46
CA LEU A 313 8.85 32.89 39.58
C LEU A 313 8.87 31.60 38.75
N LYS A 314 8.55 30.45 39.35
CA LYS A 314 8.41 29.16 38.64
C LYS A 314 7.34 29.22 37.54
N ARG A 315 6.24 29.96 37.73
CA ARG A 315 5.21 30.19 36.70
C ARG A 315 5.70 31.07 35.55
N VAL A 316 6.42 32.16 35.82
CA VAL A 316 7.01 33.01 34.76
C VAL A 316 7.99 32.21 33.90
N VAL A 317 8.94 31.51 34.53
CA VAL A 317 9.93 30.66 33.83
C VAL A 317 9.26 29.54 33.02
N ARG A 318 8.14 28.99 33.49
CA ARG A 318 7.36 27.99 32.73
C ARG A 318 6.69 28.60 31.49
N ASN A 319 6.09 29.78 31.61
CA ASN A 319 5.45 30.47 30.49
C ASN A 319 6.47 30.90 29.42
N ASP A 320 7.62 31.43 29.82
CA ASP A 320 8.63 31.90 28.85
C ASP A 320 9.35 30.72 28.16
N LYS A 321 9.56 29.60 28.85
CA LYS A 321 9.96 28.34 28.21
C LYS A 321 8.92 27.82 27.21
N GLY A 322 7.63 27.98 27.52
CA GLY A 322 6.53 27.67 26.58
C GLY A 322 6.65 28.46 25.29
N LYS A 323 6.63 29.80 25.39
CA LYS A 323 6.78 30.72 24.24
C LYS A 323 8.03 30.41 23.40
N GLN A 324 9.15 30.12 24.05
CA GLN A 324 10.40 29.80 23.34
C GLN A 324 10.31 28.45 22.61
N LEU A 325 9.63 27.46 23.19
CA LEU A 325 9.38 26.18 22.53
C LEU A 325 8.43 26.31 21.34
N ASP A 326 7.40 27.16 21.45
CA ASP A 326 6.46 27.46 20.36
C ASP A 326 7.18 28.11 19.16
N VAL A 327 8.04 29.10 19.41
CA VAL A 327 8.86 29.76 18.37
C VAL A 327 9.85 28.78 17.71
N ILE A 328 10.45 27.88 18.48
CA ILE A 328 11.32 26.81 17.93
C ILE A 328 10.50 25.86 17.05
N ASN A 329 9.31 25.46 17.50
CA ASN A 329 8.41 24.56 16.76
C ASN A 329 7.90 25.20 15.46
N GLU A 330 7.56 26.49 15.44
CA GLU A 330 7.26 27.23 14.20
C GLU A 330 8.45 27.28 13.24
N PHE A 331 9.67 27.48 13.76
CA PHE A 331 10.89 27.53 12.96
C PHE A 331 11.23 26.14 12.38
N GLU A 332 11.15 25.08 13.18
CA GLU A 332 11.33 23.69 12.72
C GLU A 332 10.27 23.30 11.69
N GLN A 333 9.01 23.72 11.85
CA GLN A 333 7.95 23.48 10.87
C GLN A 333 8.21 24.21 9.55
N ARG A 334 8.59 25.51 9.57
CA ARG A 334 8.98 26.25 8.36
C ARG A 334 10.23 25.67 7.70
N SER A 335 11.21 25.20 8.48
CA SER A 335 12.42 24.56 7.95
C SER A 335 12.13 23.19 7.34
N SER A 336 11.27 22.40 7.99
CA SER A 336 10.84 21.08 7.49
C SER A 336 9.99 21.20 6.22
N SER A 337 9.06 22.16 6.15
CA SER A 337 8.31 22.40 4.93
C SER A 337 9.23 22.89 3.81
N PHE A 338 10.08 23.89 4.04
CA PHE A 338 11.02 24.41 3.04
C PHE A 338 12.01 23.35 2.52
N THR A 339 12.54 22.49 3.38
CA THR A 339 13.44 21.39 2.95
C THR A 339 12.72 20.31 2.16
N GLN A 340 11.48 19.95 2.53
CA GLN A 340 10.67 19.03 1.74
C GLN A 340 10.23 19.65 0.40
N ASP A 341 9.91 20.94 0.38
CA ASP A 341 9.54 21.72 -0.82
C ASP A 341 10.70 21.83 -1.82
N THR A 342 11.91 22.11 -1.32
CA THR A 342 13.12 22.22 -2.15
C THR A 342 13.60 20.86 -2.65
N TYR A 343 13.54 19.81 -1.83
CA TYR A 343 13.79 18.44 -2.29
C TYR A 343 12.78 18.00 -3.36
N SER A 344 11.49 18.31 -3.17
CA SER A 344 10.44 17.97 -4.14
C SER A 344 10.62 18.70 -5.47
N ARG A 345 10.96 20.01 -5.43
CA ARG A 345 11.28 20.78 -6.66
C ARG A 345 12.53 20.24 -7.35
N HIS A 346 13.63 20.06 -6.63
CA HIS A 346 14.87 19.52 -7.22
C HIS A 346 14.67 18.12 -7.80
N SER A 347 13.89 17.26 -7.15
CA SER A 347 13.55 15.92 -7.66
C SER A 347 12.68 15.99 -8.92
N ALA A 348 11.72 16.90 -8.99
CA ALA A 348 10.88 17.12 -10.18
C ALA A 348 11.65 17.78 -11.33
N GLU A 349 12.53 18.74 -11.04
CA GLU A 349 13.43 19.39 -12.02
C GLU A 349 14.44 18.38 -12.56
N THR A 350 15.02 17.53 -11.70
CA THR A 350 15.92 16.45 -12.13
C THR A 350 15.18 15.44 -13.01
N ALA A 351 13.99 14.99 -12.60
CA ALA A 351 13.17 14.06 -13.38
C ALA A 351 12.72 14.65 -14.72
N SER A 352 12.33 15.93 -14.75
CA SER A 352 11.99 16.65 -15.98
C SER A 352 13.19 16.78 -16.92
N THR A 353 14.39 17.01 -16.35
CA THR A 353 15.64 17.08 -17.11
C THR A 353 16.04 15.72 -17.67
N THR A 354 15.97 14.64 -16.89
CA THR A 354 16.27 13.27 -17.39
C THR A 354 15.26 12.84 -18.44
N VAL A 355 13.95 13.05 -18.22
CA VAL A 355 12.90 12.78 -19.22
C VAL A 355 13.12 13.59 -20.50
N SER A 356 13.65 14.81 -20.42
CA SER A 356 14.00 15.61 -21.61
C SER A 356 15.21 15.04 -22.35
N LEU A 357 16.26 14.65 -21.65
CA LEU A 357 17.46 14.03 -22.23
C LEU A 357 17.16 12.64 -22.81
N ASP A 358 16.31 11.85 -22.16
CA ASP A 358 15.93 10.51 -22.64
C ASP A 358 14.95 10.58 -23.82
N LYS A 359 14.12 11.63 -23.93
CA LYS A 359 13.39 11.95 -25.18
C LYS A 359 14.35 12.17 -26.35
N GLU A 360 15.39 12.99 -26.18
CA GLU A 360 16.40 13.24 -27.22
C GLU A 360 17.17 11.96 -27.58
N ARG A 361 17.63 11.21 -26.58
CA ARG A 361 18.37 9.95 -26.78
C ARG A 361 17.53 8.86 -27.46
N ILE A 362 16.25 8.74 -27.15
CA ILE A 362 15.35 7.77 -27.81
C ILE A 362 15.05 8.20 -29.24
N VAL A 363 14.86 9.51 -29.50
CA VAL A 363 14.76 10.06 -30.87
C VAL A 363 16.01 9.74 -31.70
N ASP A 364 17.20 9.99 -31.17
CA ASP A 364 18.47 9.71 -31.85
C ASP A 364 18.70 8.19 -32.03
N ALA A 365 18.28 7.36 -31.07
CA ALA A 365 18.34 5.90 -31.19
C ALA A 365 17.42 5.38 -32.32
N ILE A 366 16.17 5.85 -32.39
CA ILE A 366 15.21 5.52 -33.45
C ILE A 366 15.75 5.92 -34.84
N TRP A 367 16.41 7.08 -34.91
CA TRP A 367 17.06 7.56 -36.13
C TRP A 367 18.27 6.70 -36.53
N SER A 368 19.00 6.18 -35.54
CA SER A 368 20.19 5.34 -35.72
C SER A 368 19.89 3.87 -36.07
N THR A 369 18.77 3.31 -35.59
CA THR A 369 18.38 1.91 -35.86
C THR A 369 17.65 1.72 -37.19
N GLY A 370 17.37 2.79 -37.95
CA GLY A 370 16.70 2.70 -39.24
C GLY A 370 15.23 2.28 -39.14
N SER A 371 14.54 2.73 -38.09
CA SER A 371 13.17 2.33 -37.75
C SER A 371 12.15 2.60 -38.87
N ARG A 372 11.13 1.74 -38.96
CA ARG A 372 10.16 1.71 -40.07
C ARG A 372 8.92 2.58 -39.83
N CYS A 373 8.79 3.18 -38.64
CA CYS A 373 7.71 4.09 -38.26
C CYS A 373 8.01 5.53 -38.68
N ARG A 374 7.00 6.27 -39.16
CA ARG A 374 7.15 7.64 -39.64
C ARG A 374 7.05 8.68 -38.52
N TRP A 375 7.94 9.67 -38.54
CA TRP A 375 7.73 10.93 -37.84
C TRP A 375 6.63 11.75 -38.54
N TYR A 376 5.60 12.14 -37.82
CA TYR A 376 4.58 13.10 -38.28
C TYR A 376 4.74 14.42 -37.54
N SER A 377 4.71 15.53 -38.26
CA SER A 377 4.65 16.87 -37.67
C SER A 377 3.28 17.13 -37.04
N ARG A 378 3.24 18.03 -36.04
CA ARG A 378 2.00 18.52 -35.42
C ARG A 378 0.91 18.84 -36.45
N ARG A 379 1.29 19.59 -37.49
CA ARG A 379 0.37 20.04 -38.55
C ARG A 379 -0.19 18.89 -39.40
N GLU A 380 0.55 17.82 -39.61
CA GLU A 380 0.04 16.64 -40.30
C GLU A 380 -1.00 15.91 -39.45
N ILE A 381 -0.75 15.75 -38.14
CA ILE A 381 -1.70 15.14 -37.21
C ILE A 381 -2.98 15.99 -37.10
N GLU A 382 -2.85 17.30 -36.92
CA GLU A 382 -3.98 18.24 -36.86
C GLU A 382 -4.84 18.17 -38.13
N LEU A 383 -4.24 18.25 -39.32
CA LEU A 383 -4.98 18.14 -40.59
C LEU A 383 -5.59 16.74 -40.80
N GLY A 384 -4.90 15.67 -40.39
CA GLY A 384 -5.38 14.30 -40.51
C GLY A 384 -6.55 13.97 -39.57
N THR A 385 -6.59 14.59 -38.39
CA THR A 385 -7.62 14.40 -37.34
C THR A 385 -8.72 15.48 -37.32
N ASP A 386 -8.67 16.44 -38.24
CA ASP A 386 -9.63 17.57 -38.29
C ASP A 386 -9.55 18.45 -37.03
N ASN A 387 -8.31 18.78 -36.64
CA ASN A 387 -7.95 19.51 -35.43
C ASN A 387 -8.46 18.83 -34.14
N PHE A 388 -8.32 17.50 -34.06
CA PHE A 388 -8.83 16.69 -32.95
C PHE A 388 -10.33 16.87 -32.70
N SER A 389 -11.12 17.03 -33.77
CA SER A 389 -12.59 17.14 -33.68
C SER A 389 -13.18 15.95 -32.91
N GLU A 390 -13.99 16.24 -31.88
CA GLU A 390 -14.67 15.20 -31.08
C GLU A 390 -15.60 14.32 -31.94
N ALA A 391 -16.07 14.79 -33.09
CA ALA A 391 -16.79 13.98 -34.08
C ALA A 391 -15.94 12.87 -34.72
N ARG A 392 -14.62 12.88 -34.50
CA ARG A 392 -13.67 11.82 -34.88
C ARG A 392 -13.10 11.06 -33.68
N LYS A 393 -13.49 11.37 -32.45
CA LYS A 393 -13.06 10.64 -31.26
C LYS A 393 -13.68 9.23 -31.29
N ILE A 394 -12.84 8.21 -31.19
CA ILE A 394 -13.22 6.79 -31.27
C ILE A 394 -12.92 6.03 -29.98
N GLY A 395 -12.22 6.65 -29.02
CA GLY A 395 -11.95 6.06 -27.71
C GLY A 395 -11.43 7.09 -26.70
N GLU A 396 -11.61 6.78 -25.43
CA GLU A 396 -11.13 7.56 -24.28
C GLU A 396 -10.82 6.59 -23.13
N GLY A 397 -9.67 6.76 -22.49
CA GLY A 397 -9.23 5.89 -21.40
C GLY A 397 -8.07 6.50 -20.61
N GLY A 398 -7.50 5.75 -19.66
CA GLY A 398 -6.43 6.25 -18.79
C GLY A 398 -5.19 6.77 -19.53
N TYR A 399 -4.92 6.23 -20.72
CA TYR A 399 -3.79 6.58 -21.59
C TYR A 399 -4.10 7.74 -22.56
N GLY A 400 -5.28 8.35 -22.45
CA GLY A 400 -5.70 9.53 -23.23
C GLY A 400 -6.80 9.26 -24.26
N ASN A 401 -6.95 10.18 -25.20
CA ASN A 401 -7.98 10.16 -26.25
C ASN A 401 -7.46 9.46 -27.52
N VAL A 402 -8.32 8.72 -28.21
CA VAL A 402 -8.04 8.14 -29.52
C VAL A 402 -8.95 8.76 -30.58
N TYR A 403 -8.37 9.32 -31.63
CA TYR A 403 -9.08 9.94 -32.74
C TYR A 403 -8.87 9.17 -34.04
N LYS A 404 -9.91 9.04 -34.85
CA LYS A 404 -9.78 8.55 -36.23
C LYS A 404 -9.20 9.65 -37.12
N GLY A 405 -8.04 9.38 -37.71
CA GLY A 405 -7.42 10.25 -38.71
C GLY A 405 -7.41 9.64 -40.11
N THR A 406 -7.03 10.46 -41.10
CA THR A 406 -6.59 9.98 -42.41
C THR A 406 -5.23 10.59 -42.73
N LEU A 407 -4.15 9.82 -42.61
CA LEU A 407 -2.76 10.23 -42.87
C LEU A 407 -2.22 9.47 -44.08
N ASP A 408 -1.47 10.14 -44.96
CA ASP A 408 -0.95 9.55 -46.21
C ASP A 408 -2.01 8.83 -47.09
N ARG A 409 -3.28 9.24 -46.98
CA ARG A 409 -4.47 8.60 -47.61
C ARG A 409 -4.82 7.20 -47.05
N THR A 410 -4.33 6.88 -45.86
CA THR A 410 -4.65 5.69 -45.07
C THR A 410 -5.49 6.09 -43.87
N ASP A 411 -6.52 5.33 -43.52
CA ASP A 411 -7.26 5.54 -42.26
C ASP A 411 -6.41 5.05 -41.08
N VAL A 412 -6.26 5.90 -40.07
CA VAL A 412 -5.39 5.69 -38.91
C VAL A 412 -6.13 5.92 -37.59
N ALA A 413 -5.63 5.31 -36.52
CA ALA A 413 -5.98 5.67 -35.15
C ALA A 413 -4.84 6.51 -34.54
N VAL A 414 -5.16 7.70 -34.01
CA VAL A 414 -4.21 8.59 -33.36
C VAL A 414 -4.50 8.63 -31.86
N LYS A 415 -3.66 7.96 -31.07
CA LYS A 415 -3.70 7.95 -29.60
C LYS A 415 -2.91 9.15 -29.09
N VAL A 416 -3.57 10.09 -28.41
CA VAL A 416 -2.97 11.30 -27.85
C VAL A 416 -2.70 11.07 -26.36
N ILE A 417 -1.42 10.92 -25.99
CA ILE A 417 -1.04 10.69 -24.60
C ILE A 417 -1.08 12.02 -23.83
N GLN A 418 -1.95 12.11 -22.82
CA GLN A 418 -2.05 13.29 -21.97
C GLN A 418 -0.80 13.43 -21.10
N GLN A 419 -0.15 14.60 -21.11
CA GLN A 419 1.14 14.83 -20.44
C GLN A 419 1.02 15.17 -18.93
N ASP A 420 0.03 14.60 -18.23
CA ASP A 420 -0.29 14.97 -16.84
C ASP A 420 0.69 14.38 -15.81
N SER A 421 1.51 13.40 -16.20
CA SER A 421 2.53 12.77 -15.35
C SER A 421 3.77 12.35 -16.14
N THR A 422 4.88 12.13 -15.42
CA THR A 422 6.09 11.52 -15.99
C THR A 422 5.84 10.08 -16.43
N GLU A 423 5.04 9.31 -15.67
CA GLU A 423 4.72 7.91 -15.97
C GLU A 423 4.09 7.73 -17.36
N LYS A 424 3.11 8.58 -17.72
CA LYS A 424 2.51 8.59 -19.07
C LYS A 424 3.52 8.94 -20.17
N THR A 425 4.58 9.70 -19.85
CA THR A 425 5.66 10.02 -20.80
C THR A 425 6.60 8.83 -21.01
N ASP A 426 6.90 8.09 -19.95
CA ASP A 426 7.71 6.86 -20.03
C ASP A 426 6.95 5.76 -20.81
N GLU A 427 5.63 5.62 -20.59
CA GLU A 427 4.74 4.75 -21.39
C GLU A 427 4.80 5.09 -22.89
N PHE A 428 4.70 6.38 -23.25
CA PHE A 428 4.79 6.86 -24.64
C PHE A 428 6.13 6.48 -25.31
N LEU A 429 7.25 6.75 -24.62
CA LEU A 429 8.59 6.47 -25.14
C LEU A 429 8.82 4.97 -25.32
N LYS A 430 8.37 4.18 -24.35
CA LYS A 430 8.53 2.73 -24.33
C LYS A 430 7.64 2.02 -25.35
N GLU A 431 6.42 2.52 -25.58
CA GLU A 431 5.55 1.99 -26.63
C GLU A 431 6.16 2.21 -28.02
N ILE A 432 6.88 3.32 -28.25
CA ILE A 432 7.67 3.52 -29.49
C ILE A 432 8.88 2.58 -29.54
N GLU A 433 9.66 2.49 -28.46
CA GLU A 433 10.85 1.61 -28.38
C GLU A 433 10.48 0.16 -28.75
N ILE A 434 9.41 -0.36 -28.14
CA ILE A 434 8.95 -1.73 -28.33
C ILE A 434 8.28 -1.90 -29.71
N LEU A 435 7.25 -1.11 -30.06
CA LEU A 435 6.48 -1.37 -31.30
C LEU A 435 7.24 -1.05 -32.58
N SER A 436 8.21 -0.12 -32.57
CA SER A 436 8.99 0.19 -33.78
C SER A 436 9.83 -0.98 -34.31
N GLN A 437 10.05 -2.01 -33.47
CA GLN A 437 10.78 -3.23 -33.78
C GLN A 437 9.87 -4.43 -34.12
N LEU A 438 8.54 -4.32 -33.90
CA LEU A 438 7.62 -5.46 -33.93
C LEU A 438 6.62 -5.37 -35.09
N GLN A 439 6.51 -6.46 -35.87
CA GLN A 439 5.54 -6.58 -36.94
C GLN A 439 5.04 -8.02 -37.04
N HIS A 440 3.79 -8.25 -36.65
CA HIS A 440 3.12 -9.56 -36.65
C HIS A 440 1.64 -9.39 -37.05
N PRO A 441 1.00 -10.33 -37.78
CA PRO A 441 -0.39 -10.18 -38.22
C PRO A 441 -1.39 -9.94 -37.09
N ASN A 442 -1.11 -10.45 -35.88
CA ASN A 442 -1.96 -10.31 -34.69
C ASN A 442 -1.46 -9.30 -33.66
N LEU A 443 -0.61 -8.35 -34.08
CA LEU A 443 -0.29 -7.14 -33.30
C LEU A 443 -0.74 -5.90 -34.07
N VAL A 444 -1.16 -4.86 -33.35
CA VAL A 444 -1.55 -3.57 -33.95
C VAL A 444 -0.30 -2.83 -34.44
N LEU A 445 -0.24 -2.52 -35.73
CA LEU A 445 0.93 -1.90 -36.34
C LEU A 445 1.04 -0.40 -36.00
N LEU A 446 2.14 -0.02 -35.33
CA LEU A 446 2.56 1.37 -35.19
C LEU A 446 3.08 1.90 -36.54
N LEU A 447 2.34 2.80 -37.17
CA LEU A 447 2.69 3.45 -38.44
C LEU A 447 3.62 4.64 -38.23
N GLY A 448 3.53 5.31 -37.08
CA GLY A 448 4.29 6.52 -36.80
C GLY A 448 4.01 7.15 -35.45
N PHE A 449 4.65 8.28 -35.18
CA PHE A 449 4.50 9.04 -33.93
C PHE A 449 4.75 10.55 -34.16
N CYS A 450 4.31 11.37 -33.22
CA CYS A 450 4.49 12.82 -33.21
C CYS A 450 4.94 13.28 -31.81
N PRO A 451 6.24 13.54 -31.58
CA PRO A 451 6.74 13.98 -30.27
C PRO A 451 6.19 15.33 -29.82
N GLU A 452 5.91 16.24 -30.77
CA GLU A 452 5.37 17.59 -30.52
C GLU A 452 4.01 17.61 -29.80
N LEU A 453 3.30 16.47 -29.79
CA LEU A 453 1.96 16.29 -29.25
C LEU A 453 1.84 15.03 -28.37
N CYS A 454 2.94 14.26 -28.19
CA CYS A 454 2.92 12.89 -27.66
C CYS A 454 1.83 12.00 -28.28
N CYS A 455 1.70 12.02 -29.61
CA CYS A 455 0.75 11.16 -30.33
C CYS A 455 1.43 9.91 -30.90
N LEU A 456 0.73 8.77 -30.81
CA LEU A 456 1.06 7.51 -31.49
C LEU A 456 0.05 7.25 -32.60
N VAL A 457 0.53 6.82 -33.77
CA VAL A 457 -0.26 6.63 -34.99
C VAL A 457 -0.25 5.16 -35.39
N TYR A 458 -1.41 4.52 -35.35
CA TYR A 458 -1.60 3.11 -35.66
C TYR A 458 -2.51 2.91 -36.88
N GLU A 459 -2.55 1.69 -37.41
CA GLU A 459 -3.60 1.28 -38.35
C GLU A 459 -5.01 1.41 -37.73
N TYR A 460 -6.00 1.85 -38.52
CA TYR A 460 -7.40 1.92 -38.06
C TYR A 460 -8.10 0.56 -38.19
N LEU A 461 -8.53 -0.01 -37.06
CA LEU A 461 -9.20 -1.31 -36.99
C LEU A 461 -10.72 -1.11 -36.87
N LYS A 462 -11.43 -1.47 -37.95
CA LYS A 462 -12.80 -1.01 -38.21
C LYS A 462 -13.84 -1.52 -37.22
N ASN A 463 -13.65 -2.71 -36.64
CA ASN A 463 -14.66 -3.35 -35.80
C ASN A 463 -14.47 -3.07 -34.30
N GLY A 464 -13.59 -2.12 -33.93
CA GLY A 464 -13.40 -1.67 -32.55
C GLY A 464 -12.68 -2.69 -31.67
N SER A 465 -12.95 -2.66 -30.37
CA SER A 465 -12.40 -3.63 -29.41
C SER A 465 -13.26 -4.88 -29.26
N LEU A 466 -12.65 -5.95 -28.77
CA LEU A 466 -13.36 -7.17 -28.37
C LEU A 466 -14.30 -6.92 -27.17
N GLU A 467 -14.01 -5.93 -26.32
CA GLU A 467 -14.91 -5.50 -25.24
C GLU A 467 -16.21 -4.90 -25.79
N ASP A 468 -16.12 -4.09 -26.84
CA ASP A 468 -17.29 -3.49 -27.49
C ASP A 468 -18.16 -4.55 -28.18
N GLN A 469 -17.53 -5.49 -28.88
CA GLN A 469 -18.24 -6.60 -29.54
C GLN A 469 -18.90 -7.58 -28.56
N LEU A 470 -18.43 -7.64 -27.31
CA LEU A 470 -19.01 -8.49 -26.25
C LEU A 470 -20.06 -7.78 -25.39
N PHE A 471 -19.89 -6.48 -25.09
CA PHE A 471 -20.72 -5.79 -24.09
C PHE A 471 -21.37 -4.48 -24.57
N ASN A 472 -20.85 -3.84 -25.61
CA ASN A 472 -21.30 -2.53 -26.10
C ASN A 472 -21.79 -2.58 -27.56
N ASN A 473 -22.39 -3.70 -28.00
CA ASN A 473 -22.55 -4.01 -29.43
C ASN A 473 -23.52 -3.09 -30.21
N ASN A 474 -24.17 -2.12 -29.55
CA ASN A 474 -25.06 -1.11 -30.13
C ASN A 474 -26.17 -1.65 -31.07
N GLY A 475 -26.62 -2.89 -30.86
CA GLY A 475 -27.65 -3.55 -31.67
C GLY A 475 -27.12 -4.34 -32.88
N HIS A 476 -25.80 -4.48 -33.02
CA HIS A 476 -25.22 -5.46 -33.94
C HIS A 476 -25.49 -6.91 -33.47
N GLN A 477 -25.30 -7.89 -34.36
CA GLN A 477 -25.37 -9.30 -33.97
C GLN A 477 -24.18 -9.65 -33.06
N PRO A 478 -24.39 -10.44 -31.98
CA PRO A 478 -23.30 -10.94 -31.15
C PRO A 478 -22.27 -11.74 -31.96
N LEU A 479 -20.99 -11.70 -31.56
CA LEU A 479 -19.93 -12.46 -32.22
C LEU A 479 -20.29 -13.95 -32.31
N HIS A 480 -20.27 -14.49 -33.53
CA HIS A 480 -20.53 -15.90 -33.77
C HIS A 480 -19.52 -16.78 -33.02
N TRP A 481 -19.96 -17.88 -32.42
CA TRP A 481 -19.10 -18.71 -31.56
C TRP A 481 -17.79 -19.11 -32.23
N PHE A 482 -17.81 -19.43 -33.54
CA PHE A 482 -16.61 -19.80 -34.31
C PHE A 482 -15.52 -18.71 -34.27
N LEU A 483 -15.91 -17.45 -34.48
CA LEU A 483 -14.99 -16.31 -34.43
C LEU A 483 -14.35 -16.18 -33.05
N ARG A 484 -15.07 -16.53 -31.97
CA ARG A 484 -14.54 -16.46 -30.60
C ARG A 484 -13.40 -17.45 -30.36
N PHE A 485 -13.42 -18.63 -30.98
CA PHE A 485 -12.29 -19.56 -30.95
C PHE A 485 -11.12 -19.03 -31.80
N GLN A 486 -11.40 -18.53 -33.01
CA GLN A 486 -10.38 -17.97 -33.91
C GLN A 486 -9.65 -16.78 -33.28
N ILE A 487 -10.38 -15.84 -32.68
CA ILE A 487 -9.85 -14.66 -31.97
C ILE A 487 -8.86 -15.07 -30.86
N ILE A 488 -9.16 -16.12 -30.10
CA ILE A 488 -8.24 -16.62 -29.05
C ILE A 488 -6.97 -17.23 -29.63
N PHE A 489 -7.06 -17.99 -30.73
CA PHE A 489 -5.88 -18.53 -31.41
C PHE A 489 -5.01 -17.41 -31.97
N GLU A 490 -5.61 -16.44 -32.66
CA GLU A 490 -4.95 -15.26 -33.20
C GLU A 490 -4.24 -14.42 -32.11
N VAL A 491 -4.91 -14.18 -30.97
CA VAL A 491 -4.29 -13.52 -29.80
C VAL A 491 -3.18 -14.39 -29.20
N SER A 492 -3.34 -15.72 -29.16
CA SER A 492 -2.29 -16.62 -28.65
C SER A 492 -1.04 -16.62 -29.54
N CYS A 493 -1.20 -16.53 -30.87
CA CYS A 493 -0.09 -16.34 -31.80
C CYS A 493 0.58 -14.97 -31.61
N GLY A 494 -0.19 -13.91 -31.40
CA GLY A 494 0.33 -12.58 -31.06
C GLY A 494 1.14 -12.55 -29.77
N LEU A 495 0.67 -13.21 -28.71
CA LEU A 495 1.39 -13.37 -27.45
C LEU A 495 2.65 -14.23 -27.61
N ALA A 496 2.59 -15.36 -28.32
CA ALA A 496 3.74 -16.22 -28.53
C ALA A 496 4.87 -15.49 -29.27
N PHE A 497 4.54 -14.68 -30.28
CA PHE A 497 5.52 -13.81 -30.95
C PHE A 497 6.17 -12.78 -30.01
N LEU A 498 5.43 -12.21 -29.06
CA LEU A 498 5.98 -11.32 -28.02
C LEU A 498 6.87 -12.08 -27.02
N HIS A 499 6.46 -13.29 -26.63
CA HIS A 499 7.16 -14.13 -25.64
C HIS A 499 8.38 -14.84 -26.21
N ALA A 500 8.46 -15.05 -27.52
CA ALA A 500 9.60 -15.66 -28.23
C ALA A 500 10.66 -14.65 -28.69
N ARG A 501 10.57 -13.36 -28.31
CA ARG A 501 11.58 -12.36 -28.65
C ARG A 501 12.88 -12.60 -27.87
N GLU A 502 13.98 -12.78 -28.60
CA GLU A 502 15.34 -12.77 -28.06
C GLU A 502 15.99 -11.38 -28.16
N PRO A 503 16.95 -11.02 -27.27
CA PRO A 503 17.38 -11.77 -26.09
C PRO A 503 16.42 -11.63 -24.89
N GLU A 504 15.44 -10.72 -24.97
CA GLU A 504 14.50 -10.43 -23.89
C GLU A 504 13.04 -10.52 -24.36
N PRO A 505 12.22 -11.38 -23.75
CA PRO A 505 10.81 -11.53 -24.11
C PRO A 505 10.00 -10.31 -23.66
N VAL A 506 8.98 -9.96 -24.46
CA VAL A 506 8.05 -8.86 -24.18
C VAL A 506 6.84 -9.41 -23.44
N VAL A 507 6.68 -9.10 -22.16
CA VAL A 507 5.45 -9.44 -21.40
C VAL A 507 4.49 -8.25 -21.47
N HIS A 508 3.25 -8.47 -21.90
CA HIS A 508 2.26 -7.43 -22.21
C HIS A 508 1.71 -6.73 -20.95
N ARG A 509 1.47 -7.50 -19.88
CA ARG A 509 0.99 -7.09 -18.54
C ARG A 509 -0.43 -6.51 -18.46
N ASP A 510 -0.98 -5.94 -19.53
CA ASP A 510 -2.36 -5.44 -19.57
C ASP A 510 -3.18 -5.98 -20.76
N LEU A 511 -3.12 -7.30 -20.94
CA LEU A 511 -3.98 -7.99 -21.91
C LEU A 511 -5.42 -8.05 -21.37
N LYS A 512 -6.38 -7.52 -22.13
CA LYS A 512 -7.81 -7.50 -21.82
C LYS A 512 -8.64 -7.34 -23.11
N PRO A 513 -9.96 -7.61 -23.12
CA PRO A 513 -10.79 -7.45 -24.32
C PRO A 513 -10.75 -6.04 -24.92
N GLY A 514 -10.61 -4.99 -24.13
CA GLY A 514 -10.46 -3.62 -24.63
C GLY A 514 -9.18 -3.39 -25.44
N ASN A 515 -8.12 -4.17 -25.17
CA ASN A 515 -6.82 -4.08 -25.82
C ASN A 515 -6.63 -5.14 -26.93
N ILE A 516 -7.68 -5.90 -27.25
CA ILE A 516 -7.77 -6.78 -28.43
C ILE A 516 -8.68 -6.07 -29.43
N LEU A 517 -8.09 -5.57 -30.53
CA LEU A 517 -8.79 -4.84 -31.57
C LEU A 517 -9.07 -5.73 -32.79
N LEU A 518 -10.15 -5.45 -33.51
CA LEU A 518 -10.66 -6.29 -34.59
C LEU A 518 -10.61 -5.57 -35.95
N ASP A 519 -9.92 -6.18 -36.90
CA ASP A 519 -9.85 -5.72 -38.28
C ASP A 519 -11.20 -5.83 -39.01
N LYS A 520 -11.30 -5.29 -40.23
CA LYS A 520 -12.53 -5.31 -41.04
C LYS A 520 -13.10 -6.71 -41.34
N ASN A 521 -12.29 -7.76 -41.19
CA ASN A 521 -12.62 -9.17 -41.41
C ASN A 521 -12.74 -9.95 -40.07
N PHE A 522 -12.72 -9.27 -38.93
CA PHE A 522 -12.65 -9.83 -37.57
C PHE A 522 -11.34 -10.54 -37.20
N VAL A 523 -10.23 -10.28 -37.90
CA VAL A 523 -8.90 -10.73 -37.45
C VAL A 523 -8.50 -9.94 -36.20
N ALA A 524 -8.15 -10.64 -35.14
CA ALA A 524 -7.75 -10.07 -33.86
C ALA A 524 -6.30 -9.60 -33.85
N LYS A 525 -6.08 -8.43 -33.24
CA LYS A 525 -4.77 -7.81 -33.03
C LYS A 525 -4.63 -7.29 -31.60
N ILE A 526 -3.54 -7.62 -30.92
CA ILE A 526 -3.22 -7.07 -29.61
C ILE A 526 -2.61 -5.68 -29.79
N GLY A 527 -3.12 -4.68 -29.06
CA GLY A 527 -2.57 -3.32 -29.02
C GLY A 527 -2.42 -2.81 -27.59
N ASP A 528 -2.02 -1.54 -27.47
CA ASP A 528 -1.83 -0.83 -26.18
C ASP A 528 -0.77 -1.50 -25.29
N VAL A 529 0.48 -1.51 -25.77
CA VAL A 529 1.62 -2.15 -25.09
C VAL A 529 2.35 -1.22 -24.11
N GLY A 530 1.73 -0.10 -23.68
CA GLY A 530 2.40 0.94 -22.86
C GLY A 530 3.04 0.40 -21.56
N PHE A 531 2.42 -0.60 -20.93
CA PHE A 531 2.98 -1.27 -19.75
C PHE A 531 4.01 -2.35 -20.05
N ALA A 532 4.16 -2.79 -21.30
CA ALA A 532 4.90 -3.99 -21.65
C ALA A 532 6.35 -3.92 -21.15
N LYS A 533 6.91 -5.07 -20.76
CA LYS A 533 8.22 -5.15 -20.10
C LYS A 533 9.08 -6.20 -20.77
N LEU A 534 10.29 -5.78 -21.17
CA LEU A 534 11.41 -6.66 -21.46
C LEU A 534 11.87 -7.31 -20.16
N VAL A 535 12.05 -8.64 -20.15
CA VAL A 535 12.40 -9.39 -18.94
C VAL A 535 13.76 -10.08 -19.08
N SER A 536 14.81 -9.35 -18.72
CA SER A 536 16.21 -9.83 -18.68
C SER A 536 16.37 -11.01 -17.71
N ASP A 537 15.86 -10.86 -16.48
CA ASP A 537 15.98 -11.84 -15.40
C ASP A 537 14.66 -12.62 -15.23
N LEU A 538 14.44 -13.63 -16.09
CA LEU A 538 13.37 -14.62 -15.92
C LEU A 538 13.63 -15.48 -14.67
N ALA A 539 12.91 -15.18 -13.58
CA ALA A 539 12.87 -16.06 -12.41
C ALA A 539 12.27 -17.42 -12.80
N PRO A 540 12.93 -18.57 -12.53
CA PRO A 540 12.44 -19.88 -12.92
C PRO A 540 11.04 -20.18 -12.37
N ASP A 541 10.18 -20.87 -13.12
CA ASP A 541 8.79 -21.18 -12.72
C ASP A 541 8.66 -21.84 -11.32
N TRP A 542 9.67 -22.61 -10.90
CA TRP A 542 9.69 -23.27 -9.59
C TRP A 542 10.06 -22.32 -8.43
N GLN A 543 10.55 -21.11 -8.71
CA GLN A 543 11.00 -20.10 -7.76
C GLN A 543 10.08 -18.87 -7.79
N THR A 544 9.58 -18.47 -6.62
CA THR A 544 8.80 -17.23 -6.47
C THR A 544 9.70 -16.18 -5.85
N GLU A 545 10.27 -15.31 -6.70
CA GLU A 545 11.06 -14.15 -6.30
C GLU A 545 10.13 -12.96 -5.98
N TYR A 546 10.56 -12.05 -5.10
CA TYR A 546 9.92 -10.75 -4.89
C TYR A 546 10.76 -9.66 -5.55
N LYS A 547 10.16 -8.87 -6.45
CA LYS A 547 10.81 -7.75 -7.16
C LYS A 547 10.04 -6.46 -6.89
N ASP A 548 10.73 -5.35 -6.63
CA ASP A 548 10.13 -4.01 -6.52
C ASP A 548 9.71 -3.45 -7.92
N THR A 549 9.06 -4.27 -8.76
CA THR A 549 8.41 -3.81 -10.00
C THR A 549 7.11 -3.08 -9.65
N VAL A 550 6.90 -1.87 -10.18
CA VAL A 550 5.61 -1.17 -10.11
C VAL A 550 4.50 -2.06 -10.66
N VAL A 551 3.52 -2.42 -9.83
CA VAL A 551 2.38 -3.27 -10.21
C VAL A 551 1.41 -2.45 -11.05
N ALA A 552 1.28 -2.80 -12.32
CA ALA A 552 0.39 -2.20 -13.30
C ALA A 552 -0.35 -3.29 -14.11
N GLY A 553 -1.50 -2.93 -14.68
CA GLY A 553 -2.43 -3.82 -15.39
C GLY A 553 -3.87 -3.68 -14.86
N THR A 554 -4.84 -4.19 -15.60
CA THR A 554 -6.27 -4.05 -15.29
C THR A 554 -6.75 -5.11 -14.28
N LEU A 555 -7.62 -4.69 -13.36
CA LEU A 555 -8.23 -5.57 -12.36
C LEU A 555 -8.95 -6.77 -13.02
N TYR A 556 -8.94 -7.92 -12.33
CA TYR A 556 -9.39 -9.24 -12.81
C TYR A 556 -8.55 -9.89 -13.91
N TYR A 557 -7.81 -9.14 -14.72
CA TYR A 557 -6.91 -9.67 -15.75
C TYR A 557 -5.46 -9.85 -15.24
N MET A 558 -5.04 -9.04 -14.27
CA MET A 558 -3.74 -9.19 -13.60
C MET A 558 -3.56 -10.57 -12.95
N ASP A 559 -2.41 -11.19 -13.22
CA ASP A 559 -1.92 -12.41 -12.57
C ASP A 559 -1.81 -12.25 -11.04
N PRO A 560 -2.48 -13.11 -10.23
CA PRO A 560 -2.50 -12.99 -8.77
C PRO A 560 -1.15 -13.29 -8.09
N GLU A 561 -0.24 -14.07 -8.70
CA GLU A 561 1.11 -14.27 -8.16
C GLU A 561 1.95 -13.01 -8.41
N TYR A 562 1.85 -12.41 -9.61
CA TYR A 562 2.48 -11.12 -9.94
C TYR A 562 1.98 -9.99 -9.03
N GLN A 563 0.67 -9.88 -8.79
CA GLN A 563 0.10 -8.89 -7.85
C GLN A 563 0.68 -8.99 -6.43
N GLN A 564 1.03 -10.21 -5.98
CA GLN A 564 1.58 -10.45 -4.65
C GLN A 564 3.11 -10.29 -4.56
N THR A 565 3.82 -10.31 -5.69
CA THR A 565 5.29 -10.48 -5.73
C THR A 565 6.05 -9.45 -6.55
N GLY A 566 5.38 -8.72 -7.45
CA GLY A 566 6.01 -7.86 -8.45
C GLY A 566 6.78 -8.62 -9.55
N THR A 567 6.74 -9.96 -9.57
CA THR A 567 7.50 -10.79 -10.52
C THR A 567 6.69 -11.06 -11.79
N VAL A 568 6.97 -10.25 -12.81
CA VAL A 568 6.45 -10.36 -14.19
C VAL A 568 7.08 -11.55 -14.92
N ARG A 569 6.26 -12.40 -15.54
CA ARG A 569 6.68 -13.54 -16.40
C ARG A 569 5.75 -13.66 -17.62
N PRO A 570 6.15 -14.30 -18.73
CA PRO A 570 5.27 -14.58 -19.87
C PRO A 570 3.93 -15.24 -19.48
N LYS A 571 3.96 -16.18 -18.53
CA LYS A 571 2.79 -16.85 -17.95
C LYS A 571 1.86 -15.93 -17.13
N SER A 572 2.21 -14.66 -16.91
CA SER A 572 1.28 -13.64 -16.39
C SER A 572 0.28 -13.19 -17.46
N ASP A 573 0.68 -13.09 -18.74
CA ASP A 573 -0.26 -12.82 -19.85
C ASP A 573 -1.14 -14.04 -20.15
N VAL A 574 -0.61 -15.26 -19.94
CA VAL A 574 -1.38 -16.51 -20.06
C VAL A 574 -2.54 -16.55 -19.06
N PHE A 575 -2.40 -15.97 -17.86
CA PHE A 575 -3.51 -15.83 -16.91
C PHE A 575 -4.62 -14.94 -17.49
N ALA A 576 -4.27 -13.77 -18.03
CA ALA A 576 -5.22 -12.86 -18.66
C ALA A 576 -5.93 -13.51 -19.87
N LEU A 577 -5.17 -14.19 -20.74
CA LEU A 577 -5.70 -14.99 -21.86
C LEU A 577 -6.74 -16.02 -21.36
N GLY A 578 -6.44 -16.70 -20.26
CA GLY A 578 -7.35 -17.64 -19.61
C GLY A 578 -8.68 -17.00 -19.16
N VAL A 579 -8.65 -15.77 -18.63
CA VAL A 579 -9.87 -15.03 -18.27
C VAL A 579 -10.69 -14.71 -19.53
N ILE A 580 -10.04 -14.26 -20.60
CA ILE A 580 -10.68 -13.87 -21.87
C ILE A 580 -11.33 -15.07 -22.57
N ILE A 581 -10.68 -16.25 -22.55
CA ILE A 581 -11.26 -17.53 -23.01
C ILE A 581 -12.60 -17.80 -22.32
N LEU A 582 -12.66 -17.64 -21.00
CA LEU A 582 -13.88 -17.87 -20.24
C LEU A 582 -14.96 -16.81 -20.54
N GLN A 583 -14.59 -15.54 -20.73
CA GLN A 583 -15.56 -14.48 -21.08
C GLN A 583 -16.19 -14.73 -22.45
N LEU A 584 -15.38 -15.14 -23.42
CA LEU A 584 -15.82 -15.44 -24.78
C LEU A 584 -16.79 -16.63 -24.83
N LEU A 585 -16.59 -17.63 -23.98
CA LEU A 585 -17.52 -18.75 -23.83
C LEU A 585 -18.87 -18.32 -23.24
N THR A 586 -18.87 -17.47 -22.22
CA THR A 586 -20.07 -17.22 -21.41
C THR A 586 -20.82 -15.93 -21.73
N GLY A 587 -20.21 -14.98 -22.44
CA GLY A 587 -20.76 -13.63 -22.67
C GLY A 587 -20.80 -12.76 -21.40
N ARG A 588 -19.95 -13.02 -20.39
CA ARG A 588 -20.06 -12.42 -19.04
C ARG A 588 -18.83 -11.61 -18.67
N ARG A 589 -18.99 -10.66 -17.74
CA ARG A 589 -17.89 -9.92 -17.10
C ARG A 589 -17.08 -10.85 -16.17
N PRO A 590 -15.79 -10.56 -15.87
CA PRO A 590 -14.90 -11.52 -15.21
C PRO A 590 -15.20 -11.77 -13.72
N ASN A 591 -16.03 -10.94 -13.08
CA ASN A 591 -16.39 -11.04 -11.66
C ASN A 591 -17.00 -12.42 -11.32
N GLY A 592 -16.24 -13.25 -10.57
CA GLY A 592 -16.67 -14.60 -10.18
C GLY A 592 -16.69 -15.65 -11.30
N LEU A 593 -16.28 -15.27 -12.52
CA LEU A 593 -16.41 -16.07 -13.74
C LEU A 593 -15.68 -17.42 -13.66
N ILE A 594 -14.42 -17.41 -13.24
CA ILE A 594 -13.57 -18.61 -13.08
C ILE A 594 -14.29 -19.66 -12.21
N MET A 595 -14.77 -19.24 -11.03
CA MET A 595 -15.45 -20.12 -10.07
C MET A 595 -16.83 -20.59 -10.57
N GLY A 596 -17.50 -19.78 -11.39
CA GLY A 596 -18.75 -20.14 -12.07
C GLY A 596 -18.55 -21.26 -13.10
N VAL A 597 -17.59 -21.10 -14.02
CA VAL A 597 -17.30 -22.10 -15.06
C VAL A 597 -16.68 -23.37 -14.49
N GLU A 598 -15.81 -23.26 -13.49
CA GLU A 598 -15.25 -24.43 -12.79
C GLU A 598 -16.36 -25.26 -12.11
N LYS A 599 -17.31 -24.59 -11.45
CA LYS A 599 -18.51 -25.25 -10.88
C LYS A 599 -19.40 -25.85 -11.96
N ALA A 600 -19.53 -25.23 -13.14
CA ALA A 600 -20.31 -25.77 -14.24
C ALA A 600 -19.72 -27.08 -14.78
N ILE A 601 -18.41 -27.09 -15.09
CA ILE A 601 -17.68 -28.28 -15.58
C ILE A 601 -17.69 -29.40 -14.54
N ARG A 602 -17.42 -29.11 -13.26
CA ARG A 602 -17.43 -30.11 -12.17
C ARG A 602 -18.79 -30.80 -12.01
N ASN A 603 -19.88 -30.15 -12.42
CA ASN A 603 -21.23 -30.69 -12.40
C ASN A 603 -21.71 -31.28 -13.75
N GLY A 604 -20.86 -31.32 -14.79
CA GLY A 604 -21.25 -31.76 -16.14
C GLY A 604 -22.23 -30.82 -16.85
N ARG A 605 -22.30 -29.55 -16.42
CA ARG A 605 -23.29 -28.55 -16.87
C ARG A 605 -22.64 -27.32 -17.50
N ILE A 606 -21.67 -27.54 -18.38
CA ILE A 606 -21.02 -26.46 -19.15
C ILE A 606 -22.03 -25.64 -19.96
N ARG A 607 -23.09 -26.26 -20.50
CA ARG A 607 -24.12 -25.60 -21.30
C ARG A 607 -24.85 -24.48 -20.54
N ASP A 608 -25.03 -24.63 -19.22
CA ASP A 608 -25.70 -23.66 -18.33
C ASP A 608 -24.91 -22.33 -18.15
N VAL A 609 -23.65 -22.28 -18.59
CA VAL A 609 -22.82 -21.07 -18.51
C VAL A 609 -22.41 -20.50 -19.87
N LEU A 610 -22.61 -21.25 -20.97
CA LEU A 610 -22.35 -20.72 -22.32
C LEU A 610 -23.23 -19.51 -22.63
N ASP A 611 -22.78 -18.68 -23.57
CA ASP A 611 -23.53 -17.50 -24.02
C ASP A 611 -24.85 -17.91 -24.69
N GLU A 612 -25.96 -17.53 -24.06
CA GLU A 612 -27.33 -17.80 -24.52
C GLU A 612 -27.68 -17.07 -25.82
N SER A 613 -26.87 -16.08 -26.23
CA SER A 613 -27.02 -15.38 -27.51
C SER A 613 -26.61 -16.24 -28.74
N GLN A 614 -26.21 -17.49 -28.53
CA GLN A 614 -25.76 -18.44 -29.55
C GLN A 614 -26.43 -19.80 -29.29
N THR A 615 -27.07 -20.39 -30.30
CA THR A 615 -27.98 -21.53 -30.11
C THR A 615 -27.37 -22.89 -30.47
N ASP A 616 -26.25 -22.91 -31.19
CA ASP A 616 -25.68 -24.07 -31.89
C ASP A 616 -24.27 -24.49 -31.42
N TRP A 617 -23.80 -23.90 -30.31
CA TRP A 617 -22.48 -24.13 -29.68
C TRP A 617 -21.99 -25.59 -29.79
N PRO A 618 -20.74 -25.84 -30.25
CA PRO A 618 -20.11 -27.16 -30.17
C PRO A 618 -19.74 -27.48 -28.73
N VAL A 619 -20.68 -28.06 -27.96
CA VAL A 619 -20.59 -28.17 -26.50
C VAL A 619 -19.35 -28.94 -26.02
N ALA A 620 -18.90 -29.97 -26.76
CA ALA A 620 -17.73 -30.76 -26.39
C ALA A 620 -16.42 -29.96 -26.54
N GLU A 621 -16.25 -29.30 -27.68
CA GLU A 621 -15.13 -28.42 -27.98
C GLU A 621 -15.11 -27.20 -27.04
N ALA A 622 -16.28 -26.63 -26.74
CA ALA A 622 -16.46 -25.58 -25.75
C ALA A 622 -16.07 -26.03 -24.33
N GLU A 623 -16.34 -27.27 -23.93
CA GLU A 623 -15.90 -27.81 -22.64
C GLU A 623 -14.37 -28.01 -22.58
N VAL A 624 -13.74 -28.45 -23.68
CA VAL A 624 -12.28 -28.57 -23.78
C VAL A 624 -11.61 -27.19 -23.71
N PHE A 625 -12.16 -26.20 -24.42
CA PHE A 625 -11.71 -24.81 -24.41
C PHE A 625 -11.90 -24.14 -23.04
N ALA A 626 -13.01 -24.43 -22.35
CA ALA A 626 -13.26 -23.97 -20.97
C ALA A 626 -12.25 -24.57 -19.98
N LYS A 627 -11.92 -25.86 -20.11
CA LYS A 627 -10.87 -26.51 -19.32
C LYS A 627 -9.49 -25.90 -19.58
N LEU A 628 -9.19 -25.51 -20.82
CA LEU A 628 -7.96 -24.80 -21.17
C LEU A 628 -7.90 -23.42 -20.48
N GLY A 629 -8.96 -22.63 -20.56
CA GLY A 629 -9.06 -21.34 -19.85
C GLY A 629 -8.90 -21.45 -18.33
N LEU A 630 -9.44 -22.52 -17.72
CA LEU A 630 -9.25 -22.80 -16.29
C LEU A 630 -7.81 -23.22 -15.94
N ARG A 631 -7.12 -23.96 -16.81
CA ARG A 631 -5.68 -24.23 -16.63
C ARG A 631 -4.84 -22.95 -16.72
N CYS A 632 -5.16 -22.08 -17.68
CA CYS A 632 -4.49 -20.79 -17.85
C CYS A 632 -4.72 -19.85 -16.64
N THR A 633 -5.90 -19.89 -16.01
CA THR A 633 -6.23 -19.09 -14.81
C THR A 633 -5.77 -19.70 -13.48
N ALA A 634 -4.85 -20.66 -13.49
CA ALA A 634 -4.30 -21.23 -12.25
C ALA A 634 -3.60 -20.17 -11.38
N LEU A 635 -3.79 -20.25 -10.06
CA LEU A 635 -3.31 -19.23 -9.11
C LEU A 635 -1.78 -19.18 -9.00
N ARG A 636 -1.07 -20.31 -9.17
CA ARG A 636 0.39 -20.37 -9.19
C ARG A 636 0.87 -20.35 -10.65
N CYS A 637 1.89 -19.54 -10.93
CA CYS A 637 2.47 -19.40 -12.27
C CYS A 637 2.88 -20.76 -12.86
N ARG A 638 3.54 -21.60 -12.06
CA ARG A 638 4.02 -22.94 -12.44
C ARG A 638 2.94 -23.96 -12.85
N ASP A 639 1.69 -23.75 -12.43
CA ASP A 639 0.58 -24.66 -12.75
C ASP A 639 -0.07 -24.32 -14.10
N ARG A 640 0.23 -23.13 -14.64
CA ARG A 640 -0.29 -22.68 -15.92
C ARG A 640 0.45 -23.40 -17.05
N PRO A 641 -0.28 -23.81 -18.10
CA PRO A 641 0.32 -24.41 -19.27
C PRO A 641 1.30 -23.44 -19.93
N ASP A 642 2.27 -23.99 -20.64
CA ASP A 642 3.12 -23.19 -21.51
C ASP A 642 2.38 -22.74 -22.78
N LEU A 643 2.64 -21.52 -23.24
CA LEU A 643 1.87 -20.91 -24.34
C LEU A 643 2.14 -21.59 -25.69
N GLU A 644 3.42 -21.86 -25.99
CA GLU A 644 3.83 -22.39 -27.29
C GLU A 644 3.74 -23.91 -27.34
N SER A 645 4.14 -24.61 -26.27
CA SER A 645 4.18 -26.08 -26.24
C SER A 645 2.90 -26.78 -25.76
N GLU A 646 1.97 -26.07 -25.09
CA GLU A 646 0.69 -26.66 -24.65
C GLU A 646 -0.54 -25.90 -25.15
N VAL A 647 -0.60 -24.57 -25.02
CA VAL A 647 -1.82 -23.81 -25.32
C VAL A 647 -2.07 -23.74 -26.83
N LEU A 648 -1.10 -23.26 -27.61
CA LEU A 648 -1.24 -23.11 -29.07
C LEU A 648 -1.58 -24.43 -29.79
N PRO A 649 -0.89 -25.56 -29.56
CA PRO A 649 -1.24 -26.85 -30.17
C PRO A 649 -2.65 -27.31 -29.78
N LYS A 650 -3.10 -27.02 -28.56
CA LYS A 650 -4.44 -27.40 -28.12
C LYS A 650 -5.53 -26.52 -28.74
N LEU A 651 -5.24 -25.25 -29.01
CA LEU A 651 -6.13 -24.36 -29.75
C LEU A 651 -6.25 -24.77 -31.22
N ASP A 652 -5.14 -25.12 -31.87
CA ASP A 652 -5.14 -25.62 -33.26
C ASP A 652 -5.91 -26.94 -33.43
N GLU A 653 -5.77 -27.87 -32.47
CA GLU A 653 -6.55 -29.11 -32.42
C GLU A 653 -8.07 -28.82 -32.34
N ILE A 654 -8.48 -27.80 -31.58
CA ILE A 654 -9.88 -27.38 -31.46
C ILE A 654 -10.34 -26.70 -32.75
N LEU A 655 -9.57 -25.76 -33.29
CA LEU A 655 -9.87 -25.04 -34.55
C LEU A 655 -10.06 -26.01 -35.72
N SER A 656 -9.16 -26.98 -35.86
CA SER A 656 -9.23 -28.01 -36.90
C SER A 656 -10.53 -28.81 -36.82
N LYS A 657 -10.97 -29.18 -35.60
CA LYS A 657 -12.22 -29.93 -35.37
C LYS A 657 -13.46 -29.11 -35.64
N ILE A 658 -13.52 -27.85 -35.18
CA ILE A 658 -14.69 -26.99 -35.44
C ILE A 658 -14.78 -26.61 -36.92
N THR A 659 -13.66 -26.34 -37.60
CA THR A 659 -13.65 -25.99 -39.03
C THR A 659 -14.16 -27.14 -39.88
N PHE A 660 -13.69 -28.37 -39.62
CA PHE A 660 -14.22 -29.58 -40.25
C PHE A 660 -15.74 -29.74 -40.00
N THR A 661 -16.19 -29.50 -38.76
CA THR A 661 -17.61 -29.62 -38.38
C THR A 661 -18.49 -28.53 -39.00
N VAL A 662 -17.99 -27.31 -39.17
CA VAL A 662 -18.72 -26.19 -39.83
C VAL A 662 -18.85 -26.45 -41.32
N ASN A 663 -17.77 -26.84 -42.00
CA ASN A 663 -17.80 -27.16 -43.44
C ASN A 663 -18.79 -28.28 -43.76
N LEU A 664 -18.96 -29.26 -42.87
CA LEU A 664 -19.96 -30.33 -43.00
C LEU A 664 -21.42 -29.90 -42.70
N ARG A 665 -21.64 -28.76 -42.03
CA ARG A 665 -22.98 -28.29 -41.61
C ARG A 665 -23.56 -27.20 -42.49
N ASP A 666 -22.73 -26.29 -42.99
CA ASP A 666 -23.12 -25.35 -44.05
C ASP A 666 -21.93 -25.09 -44.99
N PRO A 667 -21.88 -25.74 -46.17
CA PRO A 667 -20.86 -25.47 -47.19
C PRO A 667 -20.79 -24.01 -47.65
N LYS A 668 -21.82 -23.18 -47.38
CA LYS A 668 -21.82 -21.74 -47.71
C LYS A 668 -21.08 -20.89 -46.68
N LEU A 669 -20.77 -21.41 -45.49
CA LEU A 669 -19.93 -20.74 -44.49
C LEU A 669 -18.42 -20.92 -44.73
N SER A 670 -18.02 -21.65 -45.77
CA SER A 670 -16.65 -21.64 -46.29
C SER A 670 -16.31 -20.26 -46.86
N VAL A 671 -15.91 -19.34 -45.99
CA VAL A 671 -15.38 -18.03 -46.40
C VAL A 671 -14.07 -18.27 -47.17
N PRO A 672 -13.94 -17.81 -48.42
CA PRO A 672 -12.70 -18.01 -49.17
C PRO A 672 -11.54 -17.29 -48.45
N PRO A 673 -10.34 -17.88 -48.37
CA PRO A 673 -9.15 -17.20 -47.86
C PRO A 673 -8.98 -15.81 -48.50
N GLY A 674 -8.74 -14.78 -47.70
CA GLY A 674 -8.82 -13.37 -48.15
C GLY A 674 -7.91 -13.02 -49.34
N HIS A 675 -6.84 -13.79 -49.57
CA HIS A 675 -5.92 -13.64 -50.70
C HIS A 675 -6.43 -14.25 -52.03
N PHE A 676 -7.57 -14.94 -52.02
CA PHE A 676 -8.26 -15.41 -53.23
C PHE A 676 -9.11 -14.29 -53.89
N PHE A 677 -9.38 -13.20 -53.18
CA PHE A 677 -10.15 -12.06 -53.70
C PHE A 677 -9.26 -11.06 -54.44
N CYS A 678 -9.77 -10.55 -55.56
CA CYS A 678 -9.11 -9.51 -56.36
C CYS A 678 -9.04 -8.19 -55.57
N PRO A 679 -7.85 -7.62 -55.30
CA PRO A 679 -7.73 -6.36 -54.55
C PRO A 679 -8.43 -5.16 -55.19
N MET A 680 -8.78 -5.24 -56.49
CA MET A 680 -9.43 -4.15 -57.22
C MET A 680 -10.95 -4.31 -57.38
N THR A 681 -11.47 -5.55 -57.50
CA THR A 681 -12.93 -5.76 -57.63
C THR A 681 -13.59 -6.29 -56.36
N GLN A 682 -12.80 -6.81 -55.40
CA GLN A 682 -13.26 -7.51 -54.19
C GLN A 682 -14.08 -8.79 -54.49
N GLU A 683 -13.97 -9.33 -55.71
CA GLU A 683 -14.58 -10.61 -56.12
C GLU A 683 -13.55 -11.74 -56.07
N LEU A 684 -14.00 -12.98 -55.95
CA LEU A 684 -13.15 -14.17 -56.00
C LEU A 684 -12.50 -14.29 -57.40
N MET A 685 -11.17 -14.42 -57.47
CA MET A 685 -10.46 -14.48 -58.76
C MET A 685 -10.72 -15.80 -59.49
N GLU A 686 -10.83 -15.73 -60.82
CA GLU A 686 -10.97 -16.91 -61.70
C GLU A 686 -9.76 -17.06 -62.63
N ASP A 687 -9.21 -15.95 -63.10
CA ASP A 687 -8.03 -15.88 -63.96
C ASP A 687 -6.92 -15.02 -63.30
N PRO A 688 -6.44 -15.38 -62.10
CA PRO A 688 -5.51 -14.54 -61.34
C PRO A 688 -4.18 -14.33 -62.10
N HIS A 689 -3.72 -13.07 -62.12
CA HIS A 689 -2.51 -12.59 -62.77
C HIS A 689 -1.73 -11.59 -61.88
N VAL A 690 -0.42 -11.74 -61.79
CA VAL A 690 0.49 -10.82 -61.10
C VAL A 690 0.82 -9.63 -62.00
N ALA A 691 0.78 -8.42 -61.45
CA ALA A 691 1.25 -7.19 -62.12
C ALA A 691 2.65 -6.76 -61.63
N ALA A 692 3.25 -5.77 -62.30
CA ALA A 692 4.60 -5.28 -61.99
C ALA A 692 4.77 -4.56 -60.63
N ASP A 693 3.72 -4.50 -59.80
CA ASP A 693 3.74 -4.10 -58.39
C ASP A 693 3.75 -5.30 -57.41
N GLY A 694 3.88 -6.53 -57.93
CA GLY A 694 3.89 -7.77 -57.14
C GLY A 694 2.52 -8.22 -56.64
N HIS A 695 1.45 -7.47 -56.91
CA HIS A 695 0.10 -7.83 -56.48
C HIS A 695 -0.58 -8.72 -57.52
N THR A 696 -1.40 -9.67 -57.06
CA THR A 696 -2.23 -10.52 -57.93
C THR A 696 -3.62 -9.91 -58.06
N TYR A 697 -4.15 -9.92 -59.29
CA TYR A 697 -5.44 -9.35 -59.68
C TYR A 697 -6.18 -10.29 -60.62
N GLU A 698 -7.49 -10.11 -60.73
CA GLU A 698 -8.29 -10.71 -61.80
C GLU A 698 -7.88 -10.11 -63.18
N HIS A 699 -7.65 -10.97 -64.17
CA HIS A 699 -7.10 -10.64 -65.48
C HIS A 699 -7.89 -9.56 -66.21
N TYR A 700 -9.21 -9.70 -66.34
CA TYR A 700 -10.01 -8.71 -67.09
C TYR A 700 -9.92 -7.34 -66.43
N ALA A 701 -9.89 -7.31 -65.09
CA ALA A 701 -9.86 -6.11 -64.29
C ALA A 701 -8.53 -5.37 -64.45
N ILE A 702 -7.39 -6.04 -64.21
CA ILE A 702 -6.05 -5.41 -64.36
C ILE A 702 -5.78 -4.99 -65.82
N LYS A 703 -6.23 -5.78 -66.79
CA LYS A 703 -6.12 -5.48 -68.23
C LYS A 703 -6.99 -4.28 -68.65
N ALA A 704 -8.13 -4.06 -68.00
CA ALA A 704 -8.95 -2.87 -68.21
C ALA A 704 -8.32 -1.62 -67.56
N TRP A 705 -7.75 -1.76 -66.36
CA TRP A 705 -7.05 -0.69 -65.65
C TRP A 705 -5.82 -0.20 -66.43
N LEU A 706 -4.95 -1.12 -66.86
CA LEU A 706 -3.70 -0.80 -67.57
C LEU A 706 -3.91 -0.13 -68.95
N LYS A 707 -5.12 -0.24 -69.54
CA LYS A 707 -5.50 0.52 -70.75
C LYS A 707 -5.72 2.01 -70.48
N ARG A 708 -6.02 2.41 -69.23
CA ARG A 708 -6.34 3.79 -68.82
C ARG A 708 -5.28 4.40 -67.89
N HIS A 709 -4.53 3.59 -67.15
CA HIS A 709 -3.64 4.03 -66.09
C HIS A 709 -2.29 3.30 -66.14
N LYS A 710 -1.18 4.03 -65.96
CA LYS A 710 0.19 3.47 -65.87
C LYS A 710 0.67 3.35 -64.42
N THR A 711 -0.26 3.10 -63.50
CA THR A 711 -0.07 3.08 -62.05
C THR A 711 -0.69 1.82 -61.44
N SER A 712 -0.12 1.37 -60.33
CA SER A 712 -0.63 0.25 -59.52
C SER A 712 -2.05 0.55 -59.02
N PRO A 713 -3.03 -0.37 -59.15
CA PRO A 713 -4.34 -0.20 -58.54
C PRO A 713 -4.28 -0.03 -57.02
N VAL A 714 -3.43 -0.81 -56.35
CA VAL A 714 -3.33 -0.84 -54.88
C VAL A 714 -2.45 0.27 -54.36
N THR A 715 -1.19 0.36 -54.81
CA THR A 715 -0.21 1.31 -54.24
C THR A 715 -0.29 2.71 -54.86
N ARG A 716 -1.02 2.87 -55.98
CA ARG A 716 -1.11 4.09 -56.82
C ARG A 716 0.23 4.62 -57.36
N ARG A 717 1.35 3.93 -57.11
CA ARG A 717 2.69 4.25 -57.65
C ARG A 717 2.74 3.94 -59.15
N LYS A 718 3.62 4.63 -59.89
CA LYS A 718 3.88 4.34 -61.31
C LYS A 718 4.46 2.94 -61.46
N LEU A 719 3.93 2.14 -62.37
CA LEU A 719 4.42 0.77 -62.62
C LEU A 719 5.71 0.81 -63.44
N SER A 720 6.61 -0.13 -63.16
CA SER A 720 7.85 -0.35 -63.91
C SER A 720 7.59 -0.97 -65.30
N SER A 721 6.55 -1.80 -65.42
CA SER A 721 6.05 -2.34 -66.69
C SER A 721 4.52 -2.47 -66.67
N SER A 722 3.90 -2.57 -67.86
CA SER A 722 2.51 -2.98 -68.03
C SER A 722 2.36 -4.50 -68.31
N THR A 723 3.44 -5.27 -68.17
CA THR A 723 3.40 -6.74 -68.21
C THR A 723 2.54 -7.29 -67.07
N ILE A 724 1.70 -8.28 -67.40
CA ILE A 724 0.96 -9.11 -66.45
C ILE A 724 1.33 -10.58 -66.68
N ILE A 725 1.45 -11.36 -65.60
CA ILE A 725 1.95 -12.74 -65.62
C ILE A 725 0.88 -13.65 -64.98
N PRO A 726 0.44 -14.75 -65.60
CA PRO A 726 -0.57 -15.63 -65.00
C PRO A 726 -0.08 -16.23 -63.67
N ASN A 727 -0.86 -16.09 -62.60
CA ASN A 727 -0.59 -16.73 -61.31
C ASN A 727 -1.21 -18.14 -61.28
N HIS A 728 -0.52 -19.10 -61.91
CA HIS A 728 -0.99 -20.49 -61.99
C HIS A 728 -1.12 -21.15 -60.61
N SER A 729 -0.23 -20.83 -59.66
CA SER A 729 -0.26 -21.40 -58.30
C SER A 729 -1.50 -20.95 -57.52
N LEU A 730 -1.83 -19.66 -57.52
CA LEU A 730 -3.03 -19.16 -56.86
C LEU A 730 -4.31 -19.67 -57.53
N ARG A 731 -4.30 -19.81 -58.86
CA ARG A 731 -5.41 -20.40 -59.62
C ARG A 731 -5.66 -21.85 -59.22
N ALA A 732 -4.61 -22.65 -59.10
CA ALA A 732 -4.71 -24.03 -58.64
C ALA A 732 -5.26 -24.11 -57.20
N ALA A 733 -4.82 -23.24 -56.30
CA ALA A 733 -5.34 -23.17 -54.93
C ALA A 733 -6.84 -22.80 -54.89
N ILE A 734 -7.27 -21.80 -55.68
CA ILE A 734 -8.69 -21.42 -55.79
C ILE A 734 -9.51 -22.55 -56.42
N GLN A 735 -9.00 -23.24 -57.44
CA GLN A 735 -9.67 -24.38 -58.07
C GLN A 735 -9.78 -25.57 -57.13
N GLN A 736 -8.74 -25.87 -56.35
CA GLN A 736 -8.74 -26.94 -55.34
C GLN A 736 -9.77 -26.65 -54.24
N TRP A 737 -9.84 -25.41 -53.75
CA TRP A 737 -10.88 -24.98 -52.80
C TRP A 737 -12.29 -25.04 -53.42
N LYS A 738 -12.48 -24.62 -54.67
CA LYS A 738 -13.75 -24.78 -55.41
C LYS A 738 -14.13 -26.26 -55.58
N SER A 739 -13.18 -27.18 -55.80
CA SER A 739 -13.47 -28.62 -55.90
C SER A 739 -13.77 -29.28 -54.56
N GLN A 740 -13.09 -28.87 -53.48
CA GLN A 740 -13.41 -29.34 -52.12
C GLN A 740 -14.84 -28.98 -51.72
N LEU A 741 -15.36 -27.84 -52.20
CA LEU A 741 -16.77 -27.46 -52.03
C LEU A 741 -17.75 -28.30 -52.88
N SER A 742 -17.40 -28.65 -54.12
CA SER A 742 -18.28 -29.47 -54.98
C SER A 742 -18.34 -30.93 -54.52
N ASP A 743 -17.22 -31.47 -54.05
CA ASP A 743 -17.16 -32.86 -53.57
C ASP A 743 -17.94 -32.99 -52.23
N GLN A 744 -17.96 -31.94 -51.42
CA GLN A 744 -18.78 -31.81 -50.20
C GLN A 744 -20.28 -31.54 -50.46
N THR A 745 -20.72 -31.41 -51.73
CA THR A 745 -22.15 -31.29 -52.09
C THR A 745 -22.71 -32.50 -52.83
N MET A 746 -21.94 -33.57 -53.00
CA MET A 746 -22.39 -34.86 -53.57
C MET A 746 -22.12 -36.08 -52.66
N ALA A 747 -21.82 -35.84 -51.38
CA ALA A 747 -21.69 -36.83 -50.31
C ALA A 747 -22.68 -36.54 -49.17
#